data_AF-A0A0G1GWH2-F1
#
_entry.id   AF-A0A0G1GWH2-F1
#
_cell.length_a   1.000
_cell.length_b   1.000
_cell.length_c   1.000
_cell.angle_alpha   90.00
_cell.angle_beta   90.00
_cell.angle_gamma   90.00
#
_symmetry.space_group_name_H-M   'P 1'
#
loop_
_entity.id
_entity.type
_entity.pdbx_description
1 polymer ?
#
loop_
_entity_poly.entity_id
_entity_poly.type
_entity_poly.pdbx_seq_one_letter_code
_entity_poly.pdbx_strand_id
1 'polypeptide(L)'
;MGPGGITRERASFSMRDIHSSQYSRTCPVRSPEGPNIGLVTYLALYTRVNPYGFLEAPYLKVTKEVKGNETVMRISDEVVYLAADDEEDAYITHAGVDREGDIITQKWVPVRYQGKFIEADSTLVQYIDVVPRQVIGTSAALIPFIQQDEGTRALMGTHHLTQALPLVKPSSPVVGTGMEDTVAESMGWVVRARHSGEVVASDAAHIDIKLSAEEAKTAASEISPFDYGFVEVNKGIETYNLRKYYGTSQDTCYNQTPMVNVGDKIKKGDLIINGPAAENGELALGQNLTIAYAAFEGLGYEDAVVISDRCVKEDLLSSISIHEHVCDVMDTKLGAEELTRDIPNVAETDLRNLGPDGVIAIGSAVGPNDILVGKIAPKGETELTAEERLLRAIFGEKAREVRDTSLRMPHGEQGTVISVQILDREGGDELDSGVIKQIKIRVAQLRKITVGDKVSGRHGNKGVISKIVSVADMPYLPDGSPVDIIISPLSVLARMNLGQLIEAQLGYAATKLGKKIAVPVFENVEEERIEKLLAEAGLPITGKTQLYDGRTGLPFEQETAVGVGYIIKLNHMVEDKTHARSIGPYSLVTQQPLGGKAQMGGQRLGEMEVWALEAHKAAYTLQEMLTLKSDDVVGRSKAFEAIVKGEEIPMSSVPESFKVLVKELNSLSLAVIPTGNIVSEEVVEAPVKPEIAAVISEETIPLAPEEEKMVPADEYEEEDLEEEGAEAGGFKQQEEVEADISN
;
A
#
# COMPACT_ATOMS: atom_id res chain seq x y z
N MET A 1 22.80 1.71 0.68
CA MET A 1 21.77 2.41 -0.12
C MET A 1 21.84 3.88 0.21
N GLY A 2 21.31 4.75 -0.66
CA GLY A 2 21.50 6.20 -0.57
C GLY A 2 22.90 6.65 -1.04
N PRO A 3 23.10 7.95 -1.28
CA PRO A 3 24.40 8.49 -1.69
C PRO A 3 25.50 8.11 -0.68
N GLY A 4 26.62 7.56 -1.15
CA GLY A 4 27.74 7.13 -0.30
C GLY A 4 27.54 5.80 0.44
N GLY A 5 26.41 5.12 0.22
CA GLY A 5 26.13 3.81 0.82
C GLY A 5 26.45 2.62 -0.09
N ILE A 6 25.90 1.45 0.27
CA ILE A 6 26.12 0.18 -0.44
C ILE A 6 25.01 -0.11 -1.47
N THR A 7 25.36 -0.61 -2.64
CA THR A 7 24.36 -1.10 -3.62
C THR A 7 23.81 -2.47 -3.21
N ARG A 8 22.55 -2.75 -3.55
CA ARG A 8 21.86 -3.99 -3.11
C ARG A 8 22.60 -5.27 -3.51
N GLU A 9 23.21 -5.25 -4.70
CA GLU A 9 23.94 -6.38 -5.29
C GLU A 9 25.30 -6.62 -4.65
N ARG A 10 25.96 -5.55 -4.15
CA ARG A 10 27.28 -5.64 -3.51
C ARG A 10 27.22 -5.89 -2.01
N ALA A 11 26.02 -5.90 -1.43
CA ALA A 11 25.85 -6.11 0.00
C ALA A 11 26.11 -7.58 0.37
N SER A 12 27.17 -7.82 1.15
CA SER A 12 27.53 -9.14 1.66
C SER A 12 26.51 -9.66 2.67
N PHE A 13 26.53 -10.97 2.91
CA PHE A 13 25.69 -11.61 3.91
C PHE A 13 25.94 -11.06 5.33
N SER A 14 27.19 -10.81 5.69
CA SER A 14 27.59 -10.27 7.00
C SER A 14 26.98 -8.90 7.32
N MET A 15 26.65 -8.10 6.30
CA MET A 15 26.01 -6.79 6.49
C MET A 15 24.49 -6.91 6.73
N ARG A 16 23.90 -8.05 6.33
CA ARG A 16 22.46 -8.31 6.45
C ARG A 16 22.11 -9.04 7.74
N ASP A 17 23.10 -9.67 8.37
CA ASP A 17 22.90 -10.48 9.55
C ASP A 17 22.70 -9.62 10.82
N ILE A 18 22.04 -10.22 11.80
CA ILE A 18 21.77 -9.56 13.08
C ILE A 18 23.03 -9.68 13.95
N HIS A 19 23.68 -8.54 14.19
CA HIS A 19 24.87 -8.49 15.05
C HIS A 19 24.49 -8.31 16.53
N SER A 20 25.31 -8.81 17.47
CA SER A 20 25.05 -8.70 18.91
C SER A 20 24.92 -7.24 19.39
N SER A 21 25.67 -6.31 18.80
CA SER A 21 25.59 -4.88 19.10
C SER A 21 24.25 -4.23 18.71
N GLN A 22 23.42 -4.89 17.91
CA GLN A 22 22.08 -4.40 17.55
C GLN A 22 21.09 -4.47 18.72
N TYR A 23 21.42 -5.24 19.77
CA TYR A 23 20.56 -5.41 20.94
C TYR A 23 20.11 -4.06 21.52
N SER A 24 18.80 -3.85 21.64
CA SER A 24 18.18 -2.61 22.13
C SER A 24 18.54 -1.33 21.35
N ARG A 25 19.15 -1.46 20.16
CA ARG A 25 19.48 -0.34 19.26
C ARG A 25 18.66 -0.40 17.98
N THR A 26 18.62 -1.57 17.35
CA THR A 26 17.82 -1.82 16.14
C THR A 26 16.91 -3.02 16.37
N CYS A 27 15.68 -2.92 15.88
CA CYS A 27 14.69 -3.99 15.98
C CYS A 27 15.17 -5.24 15.21
N PRO A 28 15.32 -6.40 15.88
CA PRO A 28 15.76 -7.63 15.22
C PRO A 28 14.65 -8.29 14.40
N VAL A 29 13.38 -7.91 14.61
CA VAL A 29 12.23 -8.51 13.96
C VAL A 29 11.87 -7.77 12.66
N ARG A 30 11.95 -6.44 12.65
CA ARG A 30 11.41 -5.61 11.56
C ARG A 30 12.47 -5.37 10.47
N SER A 31 12.28 -5.96 9.30
CA SER A 31 13.05 -5.69 8.07
C SER A 31 12.18 -5.91 6.83
N PRO A 32 12.35 -5.19 5.71
CA PRO A 32 11.69 -5.54 4.47
C PRO A 32 12.02 -6.96 4.03
N GLU A 33 11.01 -7.66 3.51
CA GLU A 33 11.22 -8.94 2.83
C GLU A 33 11.82 -8.71 1.43
N GLY A 34 12.49 -9.72 0.89
CA GLY A 34 13.08 -9.67 -0.45
C GLY A 34 14.50 -9.08 -0.47
N PRO A 35 14.93 -8.43 -1.58
CA PRO A 35 16.33 -8.06 -1.78
C PRO A 35 16.90 -7.08 -0.75
N ASN A 36 16.04 -6.33 -0.07
CA ASN A 36 16.42 -5.32 0.94
C ASN A 36 16.52 -5.87 2.37
N ILE A 37 16.32 -7.17 2.57
CA ILE A 37 16.39 -7.78 3.89
C ILE A 37 17.75 -7.54 4.55
N GLY A 38 17.72 -7.10 5.81
CA GLY A 38 18.90 -6.78 6.63
C GLY A 38 19.59 -5.45 6.28
N LEU A 39 19.27 -4.83 5.14
CA LEU A 39 19.83 -3.53 4.73
C LEU A 39 19.01 -2.35 5.21
N VAL A 40 17.71 -2.56 5.37
CA VAL A 40 16.79 -1.57 5.95
C VAL A 40 16.32 -2.11 7.29
N THR A 41 16.85 -1.53 8.35
CA THR A 41 16.48 -1.85 9.73
C THR A 41 15.77 -0.67 10.36
N TYR A 42 15.08 -0.93 11.46
CA TYR A 42 14.31 0.07 12.20
C TYR A 42 14.86 0.17 13.61
N LEU A 43 14.73 1.34 14.24
CA LEU A 43 15.19 1.54 15.60
C LEU A 43 14.35 0.73 16.60
N ALA A 44 14.97 0.35 17.72
CA ALA A 44 14.27 -0.18 18.87
C ALA A 44 13.59 0.96 19.68
N LEU A 45 12.71 0.62 20.61
CA LEU A 45 11.82 1.59 21.28
C LEU A 45 12.53 2.73 22.01
N TYR A 46 13.63 2.44 22.71
CA TYR A 46 14.31 3.41 23.58
C TYR A 46 15.69 3.83 23.05
N THR A 47 15.99 3.51 21.79
CA THR A 47 17.26 3.87 21.16
C THR A 47 17.40 5.38 21.06
N ARG A 48 18.58 5.88 21.41
CA ARG A 48 18.95 7.29 21.21
C ARG A 48 20.11 7.40 20.23
N VAL A 49 20.10 8.44 19.41
CA VAL A 49 21.26 8.84 18.60
C VAL A 49 22.04 9.89 19.38
N ASN A 50 23.33 9.66 19.58
CA ASN A 50 24.20 10.61 20.26
C ASN A 50 24.71 11.70 19.30
N PRO A 51 25.36 12.78 19.78
CA PRO A 51 25.83 13.87 18.93
C PRO A 51 26.82 13.47 17.82
N TYR A 52 27.45 12.30 17.94
CA TYR A 52 28.38 11.75 16.96
C TYR A 52 27.71 10.81 15.95
N GLY A 53 26.42 10.51 16.12
CA GLY A 53 25.65 9.64 15.23
C GLY A 53 25.67 8.16 15.62
N PHE A 54 26.20 7.79 16.80
CA PHE A 54 26.13 6.41 17.30
C PHE A 54 24.81 6.13 18.01
N LEU A 55 24.34 4.89 17.88
CA LEU A 55 23.16 4.40 18.57
C LEU A 55 23.52 3.96 19.99
N GLU A 56 22.80 4.49 20.97
CA GLU A 56 22.94 4.16 22.38
C GLU A 56 21.70 3.42 22.88
N ALA A 57 21.93 2.43 23.75
CA ALA A 57 20.89 1.66 24.43
C ALA A 57 20.85 2.01 25.93
N PRO A 58 19.66 2.07 26.55
CA PRO A 58 19.53 2.37 27.97
C PRO A 58 19.70 1.12 28.84
N TYR A 59 20.38 1.29 29.98
CA TYR A 59 20.57 0.27 31.00
C TYR A 59 20.48 0.88 32.41
N LEU A 60 20.01 0.10 33.39
CA LEU A 60 20.06 0.47 34.81
C LEU A 60 21.38 -0.01 35.41
N LYS A 61 22.00 0.85 36.22
CA LYS A 61 23.25 0.52 36.89
C LYS A 61 23.02 -0.36 38.11
N VAL A 62 23.87 -1.37 38.30
CA VAL A 62 23.82 -2.30 39.43
C VAL A 62 24.99 -1.98 40.37
N THR A 63 24.67 -1.72 41.63
CA THR A 63 25.65 -1.42 42.67
C THR A 63 25.83 -2.60 43.60
N LYS A 64 27.08 -2.80 44.04
CA LYS A 64 27.44 -3.86 44.99
C LYS A 64 27.28 -3.33 46.41
N GLU A 65 26.34 -3.88 47.17
CA GLU A 65 26.19 -3.61 48.59
C GLU A 65 26.63 -4.82 49.42
N VAL A 66 27.58 -4.61 50.33
CA VAL A 66 27.99 -5.65 51.27
C VAL A 66 27.14 -5.54 52.53
N LYS A 67 26.18 -6.45 52.72
CA LYS A 67 25.40 -6.56 53.97
C LYS A 67 25.91 -7.76 54.76
N GLY A 68 26.83 -7.52 55.69
CA GLY A 68 27.43 -8.58 56.51
C GLY A 68 28.42 -9.43 55.71
N ASN A 69 28.19 -10.74 55.64
CA ASN A 69 29.03 -11.70 54.89
C ASN A 69 28.52 -12.00 53.47
N GLU A 70 27.41 -11.36 53.04
CA GLU A 70 26.78 -11.58 51.74
C GLU A 70 26.86 -10.31 50.88
N THR A 71 27.33 -10.49 49.64
CA THR A 71 27.35 -9.45 48.61
C THR A 71 25.99 -9.45 47.91
N VAL A 72 25.28 -8.34 48.00
CA VAL A 72 23.96 -8.16 47.41
C VAL A 72 24.08 -7.19 46.25
N MET A 73 23.53 -7.56 45.10
CA MET A 73 23.51 -6.73 43.90
C MET A 73 22.22 -5.93 43.87
N ARG A 74 22.31 -4.61 44.05
CA ARG A 74 21.17 -3.71 44.07
C ARG A 74 21.09 -2.93 42.76
N ILE A 75 19.94 -3.00 42.10
CA ILE A 75 19.59 -2.20 40.93
C ILE A 75 19.33 -0.77 41.40
N SER A 76 19.94 0.20 40.73
CA SER A 76 19.70 1.62 40.98
C SER A 76 18.71 2.20 39.96
N ASP A 77 18.08 3.32 40.31
CA ASP A 77 17.19 4.06 39.40
C ASP A 77 17.96 4.90 38.35
N GLU A 78 19.30 4.85 38.36
CA GLU A 78 20.14 5.59 37.42
C GLU A 78 20.18 4.87 36.06
N VAL A 79 19.52 5.48 35.05
CA VAL A 79 19.55 5.03 33.66
C VAL A 79 20.79 5.60 32.96
N VAL A 80 21.64 4.72 32.43
CA VAL A 80 22.84 5.06 31.67
C VAL A 80 22.65 4.60 30.22
N TYR A 81 22.95 5.48 29.27
CA TYR A 81 22.96 5.15 27.85
C TYR A 81 24.37 4.73 27.45
N LEU A 82 24.51 3.53 26.88
CA LEU A 82 25.80 2.97 26.46
C LEU A 82 25.86 2.80 24.94
N ALA A 83 26.97 3.22 24.35
CA ALA A 83 27.32 2.89 22.98
C ALA A 83 27.74 1.42 22.86
N ALA A 84 27.87 0.91 21.64
CA ALA A 84 28.11 -0.50 21.39
C ALA A 84 29.49 -0.99 21.87
N ASP A 85 30.49 -0.11 21.79
CA ASP A 85 31.84 -0.29 22.30
C ASP A 85 31.88 -0.31 23.84
N ASP A 86 31.20 0.65 24.50
CA ASP A 86 31.11 0.68 25.97
C ASP A 86 30.37 -0.54 26.55
N GLU A 87 29.35 -1.05 25.83
CA GLU A 87 28.63 -2.26 26.22
C GLU A 87 29.52 -3.52 26.16
N GLU A 88 30.51 -3.57 25.28
CA GLU A 88 31.34 -4.75 25.07
C GLU A 88 32.19 -5.11 26.30
N ASP A 89 32.63 -4.08 27.03
CA ASP A 89 33.46 -4.18 28.24
C ASP A 89 32.64 -4.34 29.54
N ALA A 90 31.31 -4.32 29.44
CA ALA A 90 30.43 -4.39 30.59
C ALA A 90 29.69 -5.74 30.68
N TYR A 91 29.48 -6.22 31.92
CA TYR A 91 28.63 -7.39 32.17
C TYR A 91 27.18 -6.93 32.31
N ILE A 92 26.36 -7.18 31.29
CA ILE A 92 24.97 -6.73 31.24
C ILE A 92 24.02 -7.92 31.29
N THR A 93 23.01 -7.87 32.14
CA THR A 93 21.94 -8.89 32.18
C THR A 93 20.60 -8.37 31.66
N HIS A 94 19.67 -9.29 31.40
CA HIS A 94 18.32 -8.99 30.94
C HIS A 94 17.36 -8.65 32.08
N ALA A 95 16.26 -7.97 31.77
CA ALA A 95 15.28 -7.51 32.77
C ALA A 95 14.43 -8.64 33.40
N GLY A 96 14.45 -9.85 32.83
CA GLY A 96 13.65 -11.01 33.26
C GLY A 96 14.26 -11.87 34.36
N VAL A 97 15.36 -11.41 34.98
CA VAL A 97 16.06 -12.13 36.06
C VAL A 97 15.23 -12.15 37.34
N ASP A 98 15.31 -13.25 38.10
CA ASP A 98 14.64 -13.35 39.40
C ASP A 98 15.20 -12.28 40.37
N ARG A 99 14.31 -11.41 40.82
CA ARG A 99 14.61 -10.31 41.73
C ARG A 99 13.53 -10.13 42.80
N GLU A 100 13.95 -9.73 43.99
CA GLU A 100 13.06 -9.31 45.07
C GLU A 100 13.20 -7.79 45.24
N GLY A 101 12.24 -7.04 44.69
CA GLY A 101 12.34 -5.58 44.55
C GLY A 101 13.55 -5.20 43.67
N ASP A 102 14.48 -4.44 44.24
CA ASP A 102 15.68 -3.97 43.54
C ASP A 102 16.88 -4.91 43.70
N ILE A 103 16.70 -6.07 44.34
CA ILE A 103 17.80 -6.99 44.64
C ILE A 103 17.71 -8.23 43.74
N ILE A 104 18.80 -8.54 43.06
CA ILE A 104 18.93 -9.77 42.27
C ILE A 104 19.10 -10.96 43.23
N THR A 105 18.18 -11.93 43.16
CA THR A 105 18.19 -13.12 44.02
C THR A 105 18.84 -14.32 43.35
N GLN A 106 18.87 -14.34 42.01
CA GLN A 106 19.44 -15.43 41.24
C GLN A 106 20.97 -15.42 41.32
N LYS A 107 21.58 -16.55 41.71
CA LYS A 107 23.04 -16.66 41.84
C LYS A 107 23.77 -16.67 40.49
N TRP A 108 23.28 -17.50 39.57
CA TRP A 108 23.81 -17.63 38.21
C TRP A 108 22.86 -16.92 37.26
N VAL A 109 23.36 -15.87 36.62
CA VAL A 109 22.56 -14.96 35.81
C VAL A 109 23.09 -14.99 34.38
N PRO A 110 22.21 -15.06 33.36
CA PRO A 110 22.63 -14.89 31.98
C PRO A 110 23.13 -13.45 31.77
N VAL A 111 24.35 -13.32 31.26
CA VAL A 111 25.00 -12.04 30.98
C VAL A 111 25.51 -11.99 29.55
N ARG A 112 25.48 -10.78 28.99
CA ARG A 112 26.14 -10.42 27.74
C ARG A 112 27.49 -9.78 28.10
N TYR A 113 28.55 -10.32 27.52
CA TYR A 113 29.92 -9.81 27.67
C TYR A 113 30.72 -10.11 26.41
N GLN A 114 31.42 -9.12 25.85
CA GLN A 114 32.18 -9.26 24.60
C GLN A 114 31.37 -9.85 23.44
N GLY A 115 30.12 -9.41 23.30
CA GLY A 115 29.18 -9.87 22.26
C GLY A 115 28.72 -11.32 22.41
N LYS A 116 29.07 -12.02 23.50
CA LYS A 116 28.67 -13.41 23.77
C LYS A 116 27.65 -13.47 24.89
N PHE A 117 26.75 -14.45 24.80
CA PHE A 117 25.79 -14.79 25.85
C PHE A 117 26.37 -15.92 26.70
N ILE A 118 26.66 -15.65 27.97
CA ILE A 118 27.26 -16.59 28.92
C ILE A 118 26.49 -16.54 30.25
N GLU A 119 26.60 -17.59 31.07
CA GLU A 119 26.16 -17.53 32.47
C GLU A 119 27.31 -17.10 33.36
N ALA A 120 27.05 -16.13 34.24
CA ALA A 120 28.04 -15.62 35.18
C ALA A 120 27.43 -15.51 36.59
N ASP A 121 28.30 -15.38 37.58
CA ASP A 121 27.88 -15.09 38.94
C ASP A 121 27.26 -13.68 38.99
N SER A 122 26.13 -13.54 39.69
CA SER A 122 25.42 -12.27 39.89
C SER A 122 26.33 -11.13 40.35
N THR A 123 27.38 -11.44 41.11
CA THR A 123 28.36 -10.46 41.59
C THR A 123 29.18 -9.78 40.49
N LEU A 124 29.19 -10.29 39.25
CA LEU A 124 29.88 -9.67 38.13
C LEU A 124 29.01 -8.66 37.37
N VAL A 125 27.69 -8.71 37.53
CA VAL A 125 26.74 -7.86 36.82
C VAL A 125 26.96 -6.38 37.14
N GLN A 126 27.12 -5.56 36.10
CA GLN A 126 27.30 -4.11 36.24
C GLN A 126 26.05 -3.34 35.81
N TYR A 127 25.33 -3.86 34.82
CA TYR A 127 24.12 -3.24 34.28
C TYR A 127 23.02 -4.27 34.04
N ILE A 128 21.78 -3.80 34.02
CA ILE A 128 20.59 -4.59 33.68
C ILE A 128 19.73 -3.80 32.69
N ASP A 129 19.06 -4.50 31.77
CA ASP A 129 18.06 -3.89 30.88
C ASP A 129 16.98 -3.15 31.68
N VAL A 130 16.47 -2.03 31.14
CA VAL A 130 15.44 -1.23 31.83
C VAL A 130 14.09 -1.94 31.79
N VAL A 131 13.69 -2.42 30.61
CA VAL A 131 12.39 -3.09 30.38
C VAL A 131 12.57 -4.21 29.35
N PRO A 132 11.92 -5.39 29.50
CA PRO A 132 12.04 -6.49 28.53
C PRO A 132 11.75 -6.11 27.07
N ARG A 133 10.78 -5.23 26.84
CA ARG A 133 10.37 -4.79 25.49
C ARG A 133 11.34 -3.82 24.80
N GLN A 134 12.41 -3.35 25.47
CA GLN A 134 13.33 -2.37 24.89
C GLN A 134 14.09 -2.88 23.65
N VAL A 135 14.12 -4.20 23.45
CA VAL A 135 14.85 -4.88 22.37
C VAL A 135 14.17 -4.75 21.00
N ILE A 136 12.85 -4.51 20.98
CA ILE A 136 12.05 -4.48 19.75
C ILE A 136 11.69 -3.06 19.35
N GLY A 137 11.27 -2.89 18.09
CA GLY A 137 10.77 -1.63 17.56
C GLY A 137 9.26 -1.47 17.71
N THR A 138 8.75 -0.29 17.35
CA THR A 138 7.35 0.14 17.55
C THR A 138 6.31 -0.85 17.00
N SER A 139 6.48 -1.32 15.77
CA SER A 139 5.50 -2.24 15.16
C SER A 139 5.46 -3.62 15.82
N ALA A 140 6.62 -4.14 16.22
CA ALA A 140 6.69 -5.42 16.95
C ALA A 140 6.12 -5.27 18.36
N ALA A 141 6.25 -4.09 18.97
CA ALA A 141 5.73 -3.82 20.30
C ALA A 141 4.19 -3.80 20.39
N LEU A 142 3.48 -3.79 19.25
CA LEU A 142 2.01 -3.84 19.16
C LEU A 142 1.45 -5.27 19.04
N ILE A 143 2.32 -6.29 18.99
CA ILE A 143 1.94 -7.70 18.89
C ILE A 143 1.97 -8.31 20.30
N PRO A 144 0.82 -8.65 20.91
CA PRO A 144 0.80 -9.32 22.20
C PRO A 144 1.38 -10.72 22.05
N PHE A 145 1.96 -11.30 23.11
CA PHE A 145 2.52 -12.66 23.09
C PHE A 145 3.50 -12.96 21.93
N ILE A 146 4.23 -11.95 21.42
CA ILE A 146 5.19 -12.15 20.31
C ILE A 146 6.24 -13.22 20.63
N GLN A 147 6.54 -13.44 21.92
CA GLN A 147 7.48 -14.47 22.38
C GLN A 147 6.99 -15.90 22.09
N GLN A 148 5.70 -16.08 21.78
CA GLN A 148 5.08 -17.35 21.39
C GLN A 148 4.94 -17.49 19.85
N ASP A 149 5.46 -16.53 19.10
CA ASP A 149 5.46 -16.55 17.64
C ASP A 149 6.85 -16.82 17.10
N GLU A 150 6.92 -17.59 16.01
CA GLU A 150 8.14 -17.72 15.23
C GLU A 150 8.61 -16.35 14.70
N GLY A 151 9.91 -16.04 14.77
CA GLY A 151 10.46 -14.74 14.39
C GLY A 151 10.11 -14.29 12.96
N THR A 152 10.03 -15.23 12.01
CA THR A 152 9.63 -14.95 10.61
C THR A 152 8.15 -14.55 10.51
N ARG A 153 7.27 -15.09 11.36
CA ARG A 153 5.84 -14.75 11.42
C ARG A 153 5.60 -13.45 12.16
N ALA A 154 6.34 -13.21 13.24
CA ALA A 154 6.36 -11.92 13.91
C ALA A 154 6.78 -10.81 12.93
N LEU A 155 7.81 -11.05 12.10
CA LEU A 155 8.23 -10.15 11.03
C LEU A 155 7.07 -9.83 10.08
N MET A 156 6.36 -10.85 9.56
CA MET A 156 5.19 -10.65 8.71
C MET A 156 4.09 -9.85 9.42
N GLY A 157 3.82 -10.14 10.69
CA GLY A 157 2.87 -9.39 11.53
C GLY A 157 3.18 -7.91 11.58
N THR A 158 4.46 -7.55 11.75
CA THR A 158 4.88 -6.14 11.70
C THR A 158 4.64 -5.49 10.33
N HIS A 159 4.76 -6.23 9.22
CA HIS A 159 4.46 -5.73 7.87
C HIS A 159 2.97 -5.47 7.71
N HIS A 160 2.15 -6.41 8.17
CA HIS A 160 0.70 -6.32 8.04
C HIS A 160 0.14 -5.13 8.80
N LEU A 161 0.66 -4.81 9.99
CA LEU A 161 0.29 -3.60 10.73
C LEU A 161 0.53 -2.32 9.92
N THR A 162 1.64 -2.24 9.17
CA THR A 162 1.93 -1.07 8.31
C THR A 162 1.09 -1.00 7.03
N GLN A 163 0.42 -2.10 6.67
CA GLN A 163 -0.46 -2.22 5.50
C GLN A 163 -1.94 -2.10 5.87
N ALA A 164 -2.25 -1.89 7.15
CA ALA A 164 -3.62 -1.82 7.64
C ALA A 164 -4.31 -0.55 7.11
N LEU A 165 -5.54 -0.70 6.60
CA LEU A 165 -6.35 0.41 6.13
C LEU A 165 -7.11 1.06 7.31
N PRO A 166 -7.20 2.40 7.37
CA PRO A 166 -8.09 3.08 8.29
C PRO A 166 -9.56 2.67 8.04
N LEU A 167 -10.19 2.09 9.06
CA LEU A 167 -11.58 1.67 9.00
C LEU A 167 -12.52 2.85 9.30
N VAL A 168 -13.73 2.81 8.75
CA VAL A 168 -14.78 3.81 9.03
C VAL A 168 -15.21 3.76 10.49
N LYS A 169 -15.33 2.55 11.04
CA LYS A 169 -15.56 2.29 12.45
C LYS A 169 -14.31 1.57 12.96
N PRO A 170 -13.31 2.26 13.52
CA PRO A 170 -12.19 1.59 14.13
C PRO A 170 -12.58 1.06 15.52
N SER A 171 -12.04 -0.08 15.92
CA SER A 171 -12.12 -0.58 17.30
C SER A 171 -10.73 -0.89 17.81
N SER A 172 -10.43 -0.46 19.02
CA SER A 172 -9.18 -0.71 19.73
C SER A 172 -9.11 -2.18 20.18
N PRO A 173 -7.92 -2.80 20.19
CA PRO A 173 -7.78 -4.22 20.54
C PRO A 173 -8.21 -4.47 21.99
N VAL A 174 -9.03 -5.51 22.22
CA VAL A 174 -9.41 -5.93 23.57
C VAL A 174 -8.19 -6.45 24.36
N VAL A 175 -7.28 -7.13 23.66
CA VAL A 175 -5.98 -7.56 24.18
C VAL A 175 -4.90 -6.69 23.54
N GLY A 176 -4.45 -5.64 24.21
CA GLY A 176 -3.39 -4.76 23.73
C GLY A 176 -2.03 -5.10 24.34
N THR A 177 -1.01 -4.31 24.01
CA THR A 177 0.30 -4.34 24.70
C THR A 177 0.53 -3.14 25.61
N GLY A 178 -0.37 -2.17 25.58
CA GLY A 178 -0.25 -0.88 26.28
C GLY A 178 0.60 0.13 25.52
N MET A 179 1.05 -0.20 24.30
CA MET A 179 1.76 0.73 23.41
C MET A 179 0.80 1.48 22.47
N GLU A 180 -0.46 1.05 22.38
CA GLU A 180 -1.45 1.60 21.47
C GLU A 180 -1.72 3.10 21.70
N ASP A 181 -1.79 3.54 22.96
CA ASP A 181 -1.96 4.96 23.33
C ASP A 181 -0.72 5.78 22.96
N THR A 182 0.46 5.34 23.40
CA THR A 182 1.73 6.03 23.13
C THR A 182 2.04 6.15 21.64
N VAL A 183 1.74 5.11 20.86
CA VAL A 183 1.95 5.11 19.41
C VAL A 183 0.99 6.09 18.72
N ALA A 184 -0.29 6.08 19.11
CA ALA A 184 -1.28 6.97 18.53
C ALA A 184 -0.98 8.45 18.84
N GLU A 185 -0.50 8.74 20.06
CA GLU A 185 -0.04 10.08 20.46
C GLU A 185 1.21 10.51 19.68
N SER A 186 2.19 9.62 19.54
CA SER A 186 3.44 9.90 18.81
C SER A 186 3.23 10.18 17.32
N MET A 187 2.12 9.72 16.73
CA MET A 187 1.75 10.01 15.35
C MET A 187 1.26 11.45 15.15
N GLY A 188 0.89 12.17 16.22
CA GLY A 188 0.43 13.56 16.17
C GLY A 188 -0.97 13.77 15.57
N TRP A 189 -1.69 12.69 15.24
CA TRP A 189 -3.08 12.77 14.75
C TRP A 189 -4.12 12.69 15.85
N VAL A 190 -3.81 11.99 16.94
CA VAL A 190 -4.56 12.06 18.20
C VAL A 190 -4.08 13.29 18.94
N VAL A 191 -5.00 14.16 19.35
CA VAL A 191 -4.65 15.42 20.01
C VAL A 191 -5.16 15.39 21.44
N ARG A 192 -4.23 15.62 22.37
CA ARG A 192 -4.51 15.86 23.79
C ARG A 192 -4.42 17.36 24.08
N ALA A 193 -5.18 17.81 25.08
CA ALA A 193 -5.24 19.20 25.48
C ALA A 193 -3.88 19.68 26.01
N ARG A 194 -3.37 20.77 25.45
CA ARG A 194 -2.11 21.39 25.88
C ARG A 194 -2.25 22.12 27.20
N HIS A 195 -3.43 22.71 27.40
CA HIS A 195 -3.77 23.56 28.53
C HIS A 195 -5.11 23.14 29.12
N SER A 196 -5.33 23.53 30.37
CA SER A 196 -6.59 23.32 31.06
C SER A 196 -7.58 24.42 30.69
N GLY A 197 -8.85 24.05 30.56
CA GLY A 197 -9.86 25.00 30.08
C GLY A 197 -11.26 24.43 30.07
N GLU A 198 -12.17 25.22 29.50
CA GLU A 198 -13.57 24.84 29.30
C GLU A 198 -13.91 24.91 27.81
N VAL A 199 -14.56 23.88 27.29
CA VAL A 199 -14.97 23.82 25.87
C VAL A 199 -16.11 24.80 25.63
N VAL A 200 -15.88 25.78 24.75
CA VAL A 200 -16.88 26.78 24.36
C VAL A 200 -17.64 26.34 23.12
N ALA A 201 -16.94 25.77 22.14
CA ALA A 201 -17.53 25.23 20.92
C ALA A 201 -16.89 23.89 20.58
N SER A 202 -17.69 22.96 20.11
CA SER A 202 -17.23 21.67 19.60
C SER A 202 -18.11 21.32 18.41
N ASP A 203 -17.52 21.34 17.21
CA ASP A 203 -18.16 20.88 16.00
C ASP A 203 -17.22 19.97 15.19
N ALA A 204 -17.67 19.54 14.01
CA ALA A 204 -16.87 18.66 13.16
C ALA A 204 -15.68 19.39 12.51
N ALA A 205 -15.65 20.72 12.45
CA ALA A 205 -14.59 21.48 11.79
C ALA A 205 -13.57 22.05 12.78
N HIS A 206 -14.01 22.46 13.96
CA HIS A 206 -13.19 23.12 14.97
C HIS A 206 -13.67 22.82 16.40
N ILE A 207 -12.74 22.93 17.35
CA ILE A 207 -13.00 22.89 18.79
C ILE A 207 -12.37 24.14 19.41
N ASP A 208 -13.17 24.91 20.15
CA ASP A 208 -12.71 26.10 20.86
C ASP A 208 -12.64 25.81 22.36
N ILE A 209 -11.45 25.95 22.93
CA ILE A 209 -11.21 25.80 24.37
C ILE A 209 -10.87 27.16 24.96
N LYS A 210 -11.67 27.61 25.92
CA LYS A 210 -11.37 28.81 26.70
C LYS A 210 -10.37 28.48 27.79
N LEU A 211 -9.22 29.11 27.72
CA LEU A 211 -8.10 28.87 28.62
C LEU A 211 -8.30 29.51 29.99
N SER A 212 -7.67 28.92 31.01
CA SER A 212 -7.50 29.54 32.31
C SER A 212 -6.61 30.79 32.21
N ALA A 213 -6.81 31.79 33.10
CA ALA A 213 -6.11 33.08 33.01
C ALA A 213 -4.56 32.97 33.20
N GLU A 214 -4.08 31.87 33.77
CA GLU A 214 -2.66 31.58 33.96
C GLU A 214 -2.05 30.94 32.69
N GLU A 215 -2.73 29.95 32.09
CA GLU A 215 -2.25 29.25 30.88
C GLU A 215 -2.44 30.08 29.60
N ALA A 216 -3.39 31.01 29.57
CA ALA A 216 -3.57 31.94 28.45
C ALA A 216 -2.33 32.82 28.18
N LYS A 217 -1.40 32.96 29.14
CA LYS A 217 -0.16 33.73 28.99
C LYS A 217 0.97 32.94 28.34
N THR A 218 0.98 31.61 28.48
CA THR A 218 2.02 30.70 27.93
C THR A 218 1.61 30.08 26.60
N ALA A 219 0.30 29.98 26.33
CA ALA A 219 -0.22 29.29 25.15
C ALA A 219 0.29 29.85 23.81
N ALA A 220 0.48 31.16 23.69
CA ALA A 220 0.97 31.78 22.45
C ALA A 220 2.47 31.52 22.18
N SER A 221 3.26 31.20 23.21
CA SER A 221 4.70 30.93 23.08
C SER A 221 5.04 29.45 22.86
N GLU A 222 4.09 28.54 23.09
CA GLU A 222 4.27 27.08 22.96
C GLU A 222 3.77 26.53 21.61
N ILE A 223 3.34 27.40 20.68
CA ILE A 223 2.93 26.99 19.34
C ILE A 223 4.19 26.65 18.52
N SER A 224 4.35 25.38 18.16
CA SER A 224 5.40 24.96 17.25
C SER A 224 5.14 25.55 15.86
N PRO A 225 6.17 25.89 15.06
CA PRO A 225 5.99 26.28 13.66
C PRO A 225 5.21 25.24 12.85
N PHE A 226 5.25 23.97 13.26
CA PHE A 226 4.53 22.85 12.64
C PHE A 226 3.03 22.79 13.00
N ASP A 227 2.59 23.51 14.02
CA ASP A 227 1.18 23.57 14.45
C ASP A 227 0.39 24.71 13.80
N TYR A 228 1.06 25.55 13.01
CA TYR A 228 0.46 26.76 12.46
C TYR A 228 -0.69 26.42 11.50
N GLY A 229 -1.89 26.96 11.79
CA GLY A 229 -3.13 26.65 11.07
C GLY A 229 -3.90 25.43 11.59
N PHE A 230 -3.28 24.59 12.43
CA PHE A 230 -3.96 23.50 13.14
C PHE A 230 -4.42 23.92 14.54
N VAL A 231 -3.60 24.70 15.25
CA VAL A 231 -3.95 25.32 16.53
C VAL A 231 -3.79 26.83 16.44
N GLU A 232 -4.85 27.57 16.73
CA GLU A 232 -4.86 29.04 16.72
C GLU A 232 -5.23 29.56 18.11
N VAL A 233 -4.43 30.48 18.66
CA VAL A 233 -4.72 31.10 19.96
C VAL A 233 -5.13 32.55 19.76
N ASN A 234 -6.41 32.84 19.98
CA ASN A 234 -6.99 34.17 19.83
C ASN A 234 -7.66 34.62 21.13
N LYS A 235 -7.16 35.72 21.73
CA LYS A 235 -7.75 36.36 22.93
C LYS A 235 -8.05 35.40 24.10
N GLY A 236 -7.19 34.41 24.34
CA GLY A 236 -7.35 33.42 25.41
C GLY A 236 -8.30 32.26 25.08
N ILE A 237 -8.68 32.11 23.81
CA ILE A 237 -9.34 30.93 23.26
C ILE A 237 -8.33 30.21 22.38
N GLU A 238 -8.19 28.91 22.58
CA GLU A 238 -7.39 28.00 21.76
C GLU A 238 -8.34 27.22 20.85
N THR A 239 -8.26 27.48 19.55
CA THR A 239 -9.06 26.86 18.49
C THR A 239 -8.25 25.76 17.83
N TYR A 240 -8.80 24.54 17.82
CA TYR A 240 -8.22 23.38 17.15
C TYR A 240 -9.01 23.10 15.86
N ASN A 241 -8.36 23.19 14.69
CA ASN A 241 -8.97 22.92 13.39
C ASN A 241 -8.86 21.43 13.03
N LEU A 242 -9.99 20.73 12.90
CA LEU A 242 -10.02 19.30 12.60
C LEU A 242 -9.79 19.04 11.11
N ARG A 243 -9.00 18.00 10.81
CA ARG A 243 -8.81 17.50 9.45
C ARG A 243 -9.89 16.48 9.11
N LYS A 244 -10.73 16.81 8.13
CA LYS A 244 -11.82 15.96 7.65
C LYS A 244 -11.52 15.44 6.24
N TYR A 245 -11.72 14.13 6.05
CA TYR A 245 -11.54 13.45 4.76
C TYR A 245 -10.24 13.82 4.03
N TYR A 246 -9.14 13.84 4.78
CA TYR A 246 -7.82 14.13 4.24
C TYR A 246 -7.30 12.93 3.45
N GLY A 247 -7.06 13.10 2.15
CA GLY A 247 -6.46 12.07 1.30
C GLY A 247 -4.96 11.95 1.56
N THR A 248 -4.49 10.72 1.81
CA THR A 248 -3.05 10.43 1.92
C THR A 248 -2.47 10.06 0.57
N SER A 249 -1.13 10.01 0.48
CA SER A 249 -0.43 9.56 -0.73
C SER A 249 -0.64 8.08 -1.09
N GLN A 250 -1.30 7.30 -0.22
CA GLN A 250 -1.65 5.90 -0.47
C GLN A 250 -3.14 5.74 -0.77
N ASP A 251 -3.81 6.83 -1.17
CA ASP A 251 -5.25 6.88 -1.47
C ASP A 251 -6.14 6.43 -0.29
N THR A 252 -5.64 6.57 0.95
CA THR A 252 -6.43 6.31 2.17
C THR A 252 -7.01 7.59 2.74
N CYS A 253 -8.11 7.47 3.49
CA CYS A 253 -8.79 8.60 4.11
C CYS A 253 -8.40 8.74 5.58
N TYR A 254 -7.85 9.90 5.95
CA TYR A 254 -7.64 10.28 7.33
C TYR A 254 -8.75 11.24 7.78
N ASN A 255 -9.41 10.89 8.88
CA ASN A 255 -10.53 11.63 9.42
C ASN A 255 -10.39 11.76 10.93
N GLN A 256 -10.38 12.99 11.43
CA GLN A 256 -10.38 13.27 12.86
C GLN A 256 -11.81 13.43 13.39
N THR A 257 -12.05 13.07 14.65
CA THR A 257 -13.37 13.25 15.28
C THR A 257 -13.23 13.96 16.64
N PRO A 258 -14.10 14.94 16.94
CA PRO A 258 -14.09 15.59 18.24
C PRO A 258 -14.58 14.61 19.32
N MET A 259 -13.92 14.59 20.48
CA MET A 259 -14.28 13.72 21.61
C MET A 259 -14.98 14.46 22.75
N VAL A 260 -14.94 15.79 22.73
CA VAL A 260 -15.42 16.64 23.82
C VAL A 260 -16.73 17.32 23.47
N ASN A 261 -17.57 17.55 24.47
CA ASN A 261 -18.82 18.27 24.34
C ASN A 261 -18.69 19.70 24.87
N VAL A 262 -19.60 20.58 24.45
CA VAL A 262 -19.65 21.96 24.93
C VAL A 262 -19.93 21.98 26.44
N GLY A 263 -19.10 22.71 27.19
CA GLY A 263 -19.16 22.80 28.66
C GLY A 263 -18.30 21.80 29.41
N ASP A 264 -17.60 20.89 28.72
CA ASP A 264 -16.66 19.97 29.36
C ASP A 264 -15.45 20.73 29.91
N LYS A 265 -15.03 20.36 31.13
CA LYS A 265 -13.83 20.90 31.78
C LYS A 265 -12.65 19.97 31.51
N ILE A 266 -11.68 20.49 30.78
CA ILE A 266 -10.53 19.75 30.26
C ILE A 266 -9.32 20.08 31.12
N LYS A 267 -8.54 19.06 31.47
CA LYS A 267 -7.21 19.20 32.06
C LYS A 267 -6.14 19.02 30.99
N LYS A 268 -4.96 19.58 31.23
CA LYS A 268 -3.77 19.29 30.43
C LYS A 268 -3.57 17.76 30.33
N GLY A 269 -3.49 17.25 29.09
CA GLY A 269 -3.33 15.84 28.76
C GLY A 269 -4.62 15.08 28.44
N ASP A 270 -5.81 15.67 28.67
CA ASP A 270 -7.07 15.02 28.32
C ASP A 270 -7.25 14.93 26.81
N LEU A 271 -7.87 13.85 26.33
CA LEU A 271 -8.11 13.62 24.90
C LEU A 271 -9.18 14.59 24.37
N ILE A 272 -8.85 15.34 23.32
CA ILE A 272 -9.79 16.29 22.70
C ILE A 272 -10.21 15.87 21.29
N ILE A 273 -9.28 15.33 20.51
CA ILE A 273 -9.51 14.90 19.13
C ILE A 273 -9.01 13.48 18.99
N ASN A 274 -9.89 12.61 18.52
CA ASN A 274 -9.54 11.26 18.16
C ASN A 274 -9.00 11.23 16.71
N GLY A 275 -7.93 10.48 16.52
CA GLY A 275 -7.21 10.39 15.26
C GLY A 275 -7.87 9.44 14.23
N PRO A 276 -7.32 9.37 13.00
CA PRO A 276 -7.67 8.34 12.05
C PRO A 276 -7.22 6.98 12.59
N ALA A 277 -8.05 5.94 12.43
CA ALA A 277 -7.77 4.60 12.95
C ALA A 277 -7.41 4.59 14.46
N ALA A 278 -8.12 5.38 15.25
CA ALA A 278 -7.98 5.40 16.71
C ALA A 278 -9.36 5.33 17.39
N GLU A 279 -9.41 4.76 18.59
CA GLU A 279 -10.60 4.72 19.44
C GLU A 279 -10.21 5.19 20.85
N ASN A 280 -10.81 6.29 21.33
CA ASN A 280 -10.49 6.89 22.63
C ASN A 280 -8.99 7.18 22.84
N GLY A 281 -8.28 7.54 21.77
CA GLY A 281 -6.85 7.84 21.81
C GLY A 281 -5.94 6.61 21.70
N GLU A 282 -6.50 5.39 21.68
CA GLU A 282 -5.74 4.16 21.42
C GLU A 282 -5.71 3.84 19.92
N LEU A 283 -4.58 3.34 19.42
CA LEU A 283 -4.45 2.87 18.05
C LEU A 283 -5.41 1.70 17.75
N ALA A 284 -6.25 1.89 16.72
CA ALA A 284 -7.36 1.03 16.33
C ALA A 284 -7.37 0.76 14.81
N LEU A 285 -6.39 -0.01 14.36
CA LEU A 285 -6.20 -0.44 12.95
C LEU A 285 -7.22 -1.47 12.44
N GLY A 286 -8.03 -2.07 13.31
CA GLY A 286 -8.80 -3.29 13.01
C GLY A 286 -10.10 -3.40 13.79
N GLN A 287 -10.57 -4.64 13.92
CA GLN A 287 -11.79 -5.00 14.65
C GLN A 287 -11.57 -6.24 15.50
N ASN A 288 -12.26 -6.28 16.64
CA ASN A 288 -12.32 -7.46 17.50
C ASN A 288 -13.43 -8.37 16.99
N LEU A 289 -13.08 -9.53 16.44
CA LEU A 289 -14.02 -10.45 15.80
C LEU A 289 -14.01 -11.81 16.49
N THR A 290 -15.16 -12.47 16.53
CA THR A 290 -15.23 -13.86 17.04
C THR A 290 -14.71 -14.82 15.98
N ILE A 291 -13.61 -15.49 16.32
CA ILE A 291 -12.88 -16.42 15.47
C ILE A 291 -13.14 -17.86 15.93
N ALA A 292 -13.49 -18.74 15.01
CA ALA A 292 -13.46 -20.18 15.22
C ALA A 292 -12.33 -20.82 14.42
N TYR A 293 -11.53 -21.63 15.10
CA TYR A 293 -10.49 -22.44 14.48
C TYR A 293 -11.06 -23.80 14.08
N ALA A 294 -11.67 -23.88 12.90
CA ALA A 294 -12.36 -25.08 12.40
C ALA A 294 -12.19 -25.28 10.89
N ALA A 295 -12.34 -26.52 10.45
CA ALA A 295 -12.49 -26.83 9.03
C ALA A 295 -13.95 -26.59 8.60
N PHE A 296 -14.15 -25.87 7.50
CA PHE A 296 -15.48 -25.55 6.99
C PHE A 296 -15.54 -25.77 5.47
N GLU A 297 -16.11 -26.89 5.03
CA GLU A 297 -16.35 -27.27 3.62
C GLU A 297 -15.14 -27.13 2.66
N GLY A 298 -13.91 -27.14 3.19
CA GLY A 298 -12.71 -26.82 2.39
C GLY A 298 -12.60 -25.36 1.96
N LEU A 299 -13.52 -24.48 2.38
CA LEU A 299 -13.46 -23.03 2.11
C LEU A 299 -12.32 -22.35 2.87
N GLY A 300 -11.84 -22.97 3.95
CA GLY A 300 -10.63 -22.58 4.68
C GLY A 300 -9.36 -23.31 4.20
N TYR A 301 -9.29 -23.77 2.95
CA TYR A 301 -8.10 -24.45 2.43
C TYR A 301 -6.87 -23.53 2.44
N GLU A 302 -5.73 -24.06 2.88
CA GLU A 302 -4.48 -23.30 3.12
C GLU A 302 -4.69 -22.09 4.03
N ASP A 303 -4.63 -20.89 3.45
CA ASP A 303 -4.74 -19.59 4.12
C ASP A 303 -6.05 -18.86 3.77
N ALA A 304 -6.99 -19.56 3.15
CA ALA A 304 -8.31 -19.00 2.90
C ALA A 304 -9.07 -18.79 4.21
N VAL A 305 -9.81 -17.69 4.28
CA VAL A 305 -10.61 -17.30 5.45
C VAL A 305 -12.06 -17.16 5.03
N VAL A 306 -12.97 -17.66 5.86
CA VAL A 306 -14.41 -17.51 5.66
C VAL A 306 -14.91 -16.42 6.60
N ILE A 307 -15.73 -15.50 6.09
CA ILE A 307 -16.25 -14.36 6.85
C ILE A 307 -17.78 -14.38 6.84
N SER A 308 -18.38 -13.97 7.96
CA SER A 308 -19.83 -13.78 8.11
C SER A 308 -20.33 -12.55 7.35
N ASP A 309 -21.52 -12.63 6.77
CA ASP A 309 -22.20 -11.49 6.13
C ASP A 309 -22.47 -10.32 7.09
N ARG A 310 -22.45 -10.58 8.41
CA ARG A 310 -22.53 -9.58 9.47
C ARG A 310 -21.44 -8.53 9.33
N CYS A 311 -20.20 -8.94 9.05
CA CYS A 311 -19.06 -8.04 8.88
C CYS A 311 -19.28 -7.03 7.74
N VAL A 312 -20.07 -7.41 6.72
CA VAL A 312 -20.43 -6.56 5.58
C VAL A 312 -21.63 -5.68 5.91
N LYS A 313 -22.64 -6.22 6.60
CA LYS A 313 -23.87 -5.49 6.98
C LYS A 313 -23.61 -4.40 8.01
N GLU A 314 -22.76 -4.67 8.99
CA GLU A 314 -22.44 -3.73 10.09
C GLU A 314 -21.30 -2.76 9.75
N ASP A 315 -20.70 -2.90 8.56
CA ASP A 315 -19.54 -2.12 8.08
C ASP A 315 -18.33 -2.20 9.02
N LEU A 316 -18.06 -3.39 9.58
CA LEU A 316 -16.98 -3.62 10.54
C LEU A 316 -15.60 -3.42 9.88
N LEU A 317 -15.41 -3.96 8.67
CA LEU A 317 -14.15 -3.92 7.92
C LEU A 317 -14.27 -3.06 6.64
N SER A 318 -15.05 -1.98 6.72
CA SER A 318 -15.22 -1.03 5.62
C SER A 318 -14.22 0.12 5.75
N SER A 319 -13.63 0.54 4.63
CA SER A 319 -12.63 1.61 4.53
C SER A 319 -13.04 2.64 3.48
N ILE A 320 -12.53 3.87 3.58
CA ILE A 320 -12.74 4.91 2.56
C ILE A 320 -11.42 5.13 1.84
N SER A 321 -11.46 5.05 0.52
CA SER A 321 -10.36 5.42 -0.37
C SER A 321 -10.68 6.73 -1.07
N ILE A 322 -9.68 7.59 -1.20
CA ILE A 322 -9.81 8.88 -1.89
C ILE A 322 -8.77 8.91 -3.00
N HIS A 323 -9.24 8.91 -4.24
CA HIS A 323 -8.41 8.99 -5.44
C HIS A 323 -8.37 10.42 -5.93
N GLU A 324 -7.18 10.93 -6.24
CA GLU A 324 -6.99 12.26 -6.84
C GLU A 324 -6.70 12.10 -8.34
N HIS A 325 -7.58 12.67 -9.16
CA HIS A 325 -7.42 12.73 -10.61
C HIS A 325 -7.05 14.15 -11.01
N VAL A 326 -5.94 14.28 -11.75
CA VAL A 326 -5.41 15.57 -12.20
C VAL A 326 -5.62 15.70 -13.70
N CYS A 327 -6.10 16.85 -14.15
CA CYS A 327 -6.24 17.20 -15.55
C CYS A 327 -5.58 18.56 -15.80
N ASP A 328 -4.57 18.57 -16.67
CA ASP A 328 -3.91 19.80 -17.11
C ASP A 328 -4.55 20.31 -18.40
N VAL A 329 -4.79 21.61 -18.45
CA VAL A 329 -5.22 22.35 -19.64
C VAL A 329 -4.00 23.02 -20.21
N MET A 330 -3.56 22.55 -21.37
CA MET A 330 -2.30 22.98 -21.98
C MET A 330 -2.52 24.01 -23.09
N ASP A 331 -1.56 24.92 -23.23
CA ASP A 331 -1.44 25.75 -24.42
C ASP A 331 -0.60 25.00 -25.46
N THR A 332 -1.24 24.55 -26.55
CA THR A 332 -0.55 23.80 -27.60
C THR A 332 -0.20 24.71 -28.77
N LYS A 333 0.76 24.30 -29.61
CA LYS A 333 1.12 25.04 -30.84
C LYS A 333 -0.07 25.22 -31.80
N LEU A 334 -1.08 24.35 -31.73
CA LEU A 334 -2.27 24.38 -32.57
C LEU A 334 -3.39 25.25 -31.97
N GLY A 335 -3.19 25.76 -30.75
CA GLY A 335 -4.15 26.53 -29.97
C GLY A 335 -4.30 25.99 -28.55
N ALA A 336 -4.84 26.83 -27.67
CA ALA A 336 -5.10 26.44 -26.29
C ALA A 336 -6.20 25.37 -26.20
N GLU A 337 -6.03 24.41 -25.29
CA GLU A 337 -7.13 23.52 -24.91
C GLU A 337 -8.20 24.31 -24.15
N GLU A 338 -9.46 24.03 -24.44
CA GLU A 338 -10.60 24.70 -23.80
C GLU A 338 -11.38 23.73 -22.90
N LEU A 339 -11.81 24.23 -21.75
CA LEU A 339 -12.72 23.53 -20.84
C LEU A 339 -14.15 23.83 -21.25
N THR A 340 -14.92 22.78 -21.57
CA THR A 340 -16.30 22.95 -22.00
C THR A 340 -17.14 21.70 -21.75
N ARG A 341 -18.44 21.91 -21.57
CA ARG A 341 -19.44 20.84 -21.58
C ARG A 341 -19.81 20.40 -23.00
N ASP A 342 -19.54 21.22 -24.01
CA ASP A 342 -19.90 20.97 -25.41
C ASP A 342 -18.84 20.10 -26.10
N ILE A 343 -18.86 18.80 -25.79
CA ILE A 343 -17.90 17.80 -26.28
C ILE A 343 -18.48 17.11 -27.53
N PRO A 344 -17.74 17.05 -28.66
CA PRO A 344 -18.25 16.43 -29.89
C PRO A 344 -18.46 14.92 -29.71
N ASN A 345 -19.52 14.38 -30.32
CA ASN A 345 -19.84 12.95 -30.36
C ASN A 345 -20.11 12.29 -28.99
N VAL A 346 -20.44 13.07 -27.95
CA VAL A 346 -20.82 12.57 -26.62
C VAL A 346 -22.32 12.76 -26.39
N ALA A 347 -22.97 11.75 -25.82
CA ALA A 347 -24.41 11.80 -25.53
C ALA A 347 -24.72 12.70 -24.33
N GLU A 348 -25.90 13.34 -24.32
CA GLU A 348 -26.32 14.24 -23.23
C GLU A 348 -26.41 13.53 -21.86
N THR A 349 -26.66 12.21 -21.87
CA THR A 349 -26.65 11.37 -20.65
C THR A 349 -25.30 11.35 -19.96
N ASP A 350 -24.21 11.41 -20.71
CA ASP A 350 -22.85 11.32 -20.19
C ASP A 350 -22.37 12.69 -19.72
N LEU A 351 -22.97 13.77 -20.24
CA LEU A 351 -22.73 15.16 -19.87
C LEU A 351 -23.60 15.64 -18.71
N ARG A 352 -24.43 14.77 -18.12
CA ARG A 352 -25.40 15.15 -17.07
C ARG A 352 -24.75 15.62 -15.77
N ASN A 353 -23.56 15.10 -15.46
CA ASN A 353 -22.82 15.39 -14.22
C ASN A 353 -21.89 16.61 -14.38
N LEU A 354 -21.68 17.09 -15.61
CA LEU A 354 -20.80 18.23 -15.91
C LEU A 354 -21.52 19.56 -15.74
N GLY A 355 -20.85 20.51 -15.09
CA GLY A 355 -21.26 21.89 -15.01
C GLY A 355 -21.11 22.63 -16.35
N PRO A 356 -21.61 23.88 -16.44
CA PRO A 356 -21.46 24.71 -17.65
C PRO A 356 -20.00 25.01 -18.03
N ASP A 357 -19.12 24.98 -17.04
CA ASP A 357 -17.66 25.15 -17.12
C ASP A 357 -16.92 23.89 -17.61
N GLY A 358 -17.65 22.79 -17.85
CA GLY A 358 -17.04 21.52 -18.26
C GLY A 358 -16.40 20.74 -17.11
N VAL A 359 -16.58 21.15 -15.85
CA VAL A 359 -16.06 20.43 -14.68
C VAL A 359 -17.19 19.71 -13.95
N ILE A 360 -16.92 18.52 -13.43
CA ILE A 360 -17.92 17.73 -12.72
C ILE A 360 -18.41 18.42 -11.43
N ALA A 361 -19.71 18.33 -11.16
CA ALA A 361 -20.29 18.88 -9.94
C ALA A 361 -19.91 18.05 -8.69
N ILE A 362 -19.56 18.73 -7.60
CA ILE A 362 -19.31 18.10 -6.29
C ILE A 362 -20.57 17.37 -5.82
N GLY A 363 -20.41 16.15 -5.30
CA GLY A 363 -21.50 15.26 -4.89
C GLY A 363 -22.03 14.36 -6.00
N SER A 364 -21.53 14.47 -7.23
CA SER A 364 -21.89 13.57 -8.32
C SER A 364 -21.34 12.16 -8.08
N ALA A 365 -22.19 11.15 -8.27
CA ALA A 365 -21.76 9.76 -8.33
C ALA A 365 -21.21 9.46 -9.72
N VAL A 366 -19.98 8.93 -9.77
CA VAL A 366 -19.25 8.61 -10.99
C VAL A 366 -18.90 7.13 -11.03
N GLY A 367 -19.07 6.54 -12.20
CA GLY A 367 -18.63 5.18 -12.51
C GLY A 367 -17.52 5.16 -13.56
N PRO A 368 -17.10 3.95 -13.99
CA PRO A 368 -16.12 3.79 -15.05
C PRO A 368 -16.53 4.53 -16.33
N ASN A 369 -15.59 5.24 -16.94
CA ASN A 369 -15.75 5.94 -18.22
C ASN A 369 -16.62 7.22 -18.20
N ASP A 370 -17.16 7.61 -17.03
CA ASP A 370 -17.81 8.91 -16.84
C ASP A 370 -16.80 10.06 -17.00
N ILE A 371 -17.25 11.19 -17.54
CA ILE A 371 -16.40 12.36 -17.78
C ILE A 371 -16.27 13.18 -16.48
N LEU A 372 -15.03 13.36 -16.04
CA LEU A 372 -14.68 14.19 -14.88
C LEU A 372 -14.40 15.65 -15.27
N VAL A 373 -13.67 15.84 -16.37
CA VAL A 373 -13.36 17.15 -16.95
C VAL A 373 -13.56 17.08 -18.45
N GLY A 374 -14.51 17.86 -18.95
CA GLY A 374 -14.73 18.10 -20.36
C GLY A 374 -13.64 19.00 -20.92
N LYS A 375 -12.78 18.44 -21.77
CA LYS A 375 -11.65 19.14 -22.38
C LYS A 375 -11.62 18.89 -23.88
N ILE A 376 -11.46 19.96 -24.65
CA ILE A 376 -11.35 19.90 -26.10
C ILE A 376 -10.02 20.50 -26.55
N ALA A 377 -9.38 19.83 -27.50
CA ALA A 377 -8.16 20.31 -28.16
C ALA A 377 -8.45 20.64 -29.63
N PRO A 378 -7.90 21.73 -30.20
CA PRO A 378 -7.99 21.97 -31.63
C PRO A 378 -7.29 20.84 -32.41
N LYS A 379 -7.93 20.34 -33.45
CA LYS A 379 -7.29 19.40 -34.38
C LYS A 379 -6.35 20.16 -35.29
N GLY A 380 -5.16 19.60 -35.53
CA GLY A 380 -4.32 20.07 -36.63
C GLY A 380 -5.01 19.80 -37.97
N GLU A 381 -4.66 20.57 -39.01
CA GLU A 381 -5.10 20.34 -40.39
C GLU A 381 -4.51 19.03 -40.90
N THR A 382 -5.16 17.90 -40.59
CA THR A 382 -4.98 16.65 -41.34
C THR A 382 -5.98 16.65 -42.48
N GLU A 383 -5.50 16.49 -43.72
CA GLU A 383 -6.38 16.26 -44.87
C GLU A 383 -7.30 15.08 -44.56
N LEU A 384 -8.61 15.34 -44.51
CA LEU A 384 -9.61 14.31 -44.29
C LEU A 384 -9.51 13.25 -45.39
N THR A 385 -9.57 11.98 -45.01
CA THR A 385 -9.58 10.90 -45.99
C THR A 385 -10.83 11.02 -46.88
N ALA A 386 -10.77 10.46 -48.10
CA ALA A 386 -11.91 10.51 -49.03
C ALA A 386 -13.17 9.90 -48.39
N GLU A 387 -13.02 8.88 -47.55
CA GLU A 387 -14.10 8.25 -46.78
C GLU A 387 -14.71 9.21 -45.75
N GLU A 388 -13.89 9.89 -44.95
CA GLU A 388 -14.36 10.86 -43.96
C GLU A 388 -15.02 12.08 -44.62
N ARG A 389 -14.49 12.54 -45.76
CA ARG A 389 -15.09 13.63 -46.55
C ARG A 389 -16.46 13.24 -47.08
N LEU A 390 -16.60 12.02 -47.59
CA LEU A 390 -17.88 11.50 -48.06
C LEU A 390 -18.89 11.36 -46.92
N LEU A 391 -18.48 10.80 -45.78
CA LEU A 391 -19.34 10.68 -44.60
C LEU A 391 -19.83 12.06 -44.14
N ARG A 392 -18.95 13.05 -44.06
CA ARG A 392 -19.34 14.43 -43.71
C ARG A 392 -20.30 15.04 -44.74
N ALA A 393 -20.08 14.79 -46.03
CA ALA A 393 -20.97 15.28 -47.08
C ALA A 393 -22.37 14.64 -47.01
N ILE A 394 -22.47 13.38 -46.60
CA ILE A 394 -23.74 12.65 -46.44
C ILE A 394 -24.50 13.13 -45.19
N PHE A 395 -23.82 13.24 -44.04
CA PHE A 395 -24.46 13.57 -42.76
C PHE A 395 -24.63 15.07 -42.52
N GLY A 396 -24.02 15.93 -43.35
CA GLY A 396 -24.17 17.39 -43.26
C GLY A 396 -23.63 18.00 -41.97
N GLU A 397 -22.81 17.25 -41.22
CA GLU A 397 -22.22 17.68 -39.97
C GLU A 397 -21.16 18.76 -40.23
N LYS A 398 -21.52 20.01 -39.96
CA LYS A 398 -20.55 21.08 -39.70
C LYS A 398 -19.93 20.83 -38.31
N ALA A 399 -19.16 19.77 -38.16
CA ALA A 399 -18.50 19.47 -36.90
C ALA A 399 -17.42 20.54 -36.62
N ARG A 400 -17.36 21.02 -35.37
CA ARG A 400 -16.19 21.79 -34.89
C ARG A 400 -14.94 20.93 -35.07
N GLU A 401 -13.84 21.54 -35.52
CA GLU A 401 -12.54 20.89 -35.73
C GLU A 401 -11.80 20.65 -34.41
N VAL A 402 -12.48 20.07 -33.43
CA VAL A 402 -11.94 19.83 -32.09
C VAL A 402 -11.97 18.34 -31.78
N ARG A 403 -11.03 17.91 -30.96
CA ARG A 403 -10.88 16.54 -30.46
C ARG A 403 -11.23 16.51 -28.98
N ASP A 404 -11.98 15.49 -28.59
CA ASP A 404 -12.21 15.17 -27.17
C ASP A 404 -10.87 14.71 -26.54
N THR A 405 -10.36 15.50 -25.60
CA THR A 405 -9.21 15.17 -24.72
C THR A 405 -9.62 15.15 -23.25
N SER A 406 -10.91 14.92 -22.99
CA SER A 406 -11.50 14.94 -21.66
C SER A 406 -10.90 13.89 -20.72
N LEU A 407 -10.80 14.25 -19.44
CA LEU A 407 -10.46 13.30 -18.39
C LEU A 407 -11.68 12.45 -18.06
N ARG A 408 -11.52 11.13 -18.13
CA ARG A 408 -12.55 10.14 -17.80
C ARG A 408 -12.13 9.31 -16.60
N MET A 409 -13.11 8.82 -15.85
CA MET A 409 -12.87 7.85 -14.77
C MET A 409 -12.21 6.58 -15.33
N PRO A 410 -11.07 6.14 -14.76
CA PRO A 410 -10.45 4.88 -15.12
C PRO A 410 -11.40 3.68 -14.94
N HIS A 411 -11.13 2.60 -15.68
CA HIS A 411 -11.90 1.37 -15.53
C HIS A 411 -11.66 0.71 -14.16
N GLY A 412 -12.75 0.30 -13.52
CA GLY A 412 -12.72 -0.35 -12.21
C GLY A 412 -12.74 0.61 -11.02
N GLU A 413 -12.69 1.92 -11.27
CA GLU A 413 -12.84 2.94 -10.24
C GLU A 413 -14.25 3.55 -10.29
N GLN A 414 -14.76 3.88 -9.11
CA GLN A 414 -16.08 4.49 -8.93
C GLN A 414 -16.11 5.22 -7.60
N GLY A 415 -17.00 6.19 -7.46
CA GLY A 415 -17.16 6.88 -6.20
C GLY A 415 -18.01 8.13 -6.30
N THR A 416 -17.88 8.99 -5.31
CA THR A 416 -18.56 10.30 -5.26
C THR A 416 -17.52 11.40 -5.25
N VAL A 417 -17.70 12.43 -6.07
CA VAL A 417 -16.82 13.59 -6.11
C VAL A 417 -16.95 14.37 -4.80
N ILE A 418 -15.86 14.52 -4.06
CA ILE A 418 -15.84 15.23 -2.76
C ILE A 418 -15.29 16.65 -2.87
N SER A 419 -14.35 16.89 -3.78
CA SER A 419 -13.64 18.16 -3.92
C SER A 419 -13.16 18.33 -5.34
N VAL A 420 -13.26 19.56 -5.82
CA VAL A 420 -12.68 20.02 -7.09
C VAL A 420 -11.84 21.24 -6.76
N GLN A 421 -10.56 21.20 -7.10
CA GLN A 421 -9.63 22.32 -6.95
C GLN A 421 -9.16 22.72 -8.35
N ILE A 422 -9.25 24.00 -8.67
CA ILE A 422 -8.80 24.57 -9.94
C ILE A 422 -7.67 25.53 -9.59
N LEU A 423 -6.46 25.21 -10.07
CA LEU A 423 -5.29 26.06 -9.99
C LEU A 423 -5.16 26.80 -11.32
N ASP A 424 -4.93 28.11 -11.26
CA ASP A 424 -4.91 28.98 -12.42
C ASP A 424 -3.63 29.81 -12.45
N ARG A 425 -2.89 29.74 -13.57
CA ARG A 425 -1.68 30.54 -13.75
C ARG A 425 -1.98 32.04 -13.65
N GLU A 426 -3.14 32.48 -14.14
CA GLU A 426 -3.54 33.89 -14.05
C GLU A 426 -3.81 34.32 -12.59
N GLY A 427 -4.15 33.36 -11.73
CA GLY A 427 -4.38 33.56 -10.29
C GLY A 427 -3.10 33.71 -9.47
N GLY A 428 -1.93 33.52 -10.09
CA GLY A 428 -0.63 33.56 -9.42
C GLY A 428 -0.16 32.21 -8.87
N ASP A 429 -0.81 31.11 -9.24
CA ASP A 429 -0.38 29.75 -8.88
C ASP A 429 0.83 29.32 -9.73
N GLU A 430 1.79 28.61 -9.10
CA GLU A 430 2.93 28.03 -9.80
C GLU A 430 2.51 26.75 -10.54
N LEU A 431 2.55 26.78 -11.88
CA LEU A 431 2.20 25.67 -12.76
C LEU A 431 3.31 25.41 -13.78
N ASP A 432 3.47 24.15 -14.19
CA ASP A 432 4.46 23.70 -15.17
C ASP A 432 4.34 24.46 -16.51
N SER A 433 5.47 24.71 -17.15
CA SER A 433 5.52 25.47 -18.41
C SER A 433 4.53 24.92 -19.46
N GLY A 434 3.73 25.80 -20.06
CA GLY A 434 2.68 25.41 -21.01
C GLY A 434 1.33 25.00 -20.39
N VAL A 435 1.22 24.79 -19.07
CA VAL A 435 -0.06 24.54 -18.39
C VAL A 435 -0.75 25.85 -18.02
N ILE A 436 -1.96 26.08 -18.53
CA ILE A 436 -2.78 27.27 -18.23
C ILE A 436 -3.51 27.08 -16.90
N LYS A 437 -4.21 25.95 -16.77
CA LYS A 437 -4.97 25.56 -15.58
C LYS A 437 -4.74 24.10 -15.24
N GLN A 438 -4.73 23.79 -13.95
CA GLN A 438 -4.69 22.42 -13.46
C GLN A 438 -5.92 22.16 -12.60
N ILE A 439 -6.68 21.13 -12.96
CA ILE A 439 -7.89 20.72 -12.23
C ILE A 439 -7.59 19.43 -11.48
N LYS A 440 -7.76 19.46 -10.16
CA LYS A 440 -7.64 18.29 -9.28
C LYS A 440 -9.02 17.90 -8.77
N ILE A 441 -9.43 16.68 -9.08
CA ILE A 441 -10.72 16.12 -8.68
C ILE A 441 -10.46 14.98 -7.71
N ARG A 442 -11.02 15.07 -6.51
CA ARG A 442 -10.96 14.01 -5.52
C ARG A 442 -12.26 13.23 -5.53
N VAL A 443 -12.15 11.92 -5.71
CA VAL A 443 -13.27 10.98 -5.72
C VAL A 443 -13.12 10.05 -4.53
N ALA A 444 -14.13 10.02 -3.66
CA ALA A 444 -14.17 9.12 -2.52
C ALA A 444 -14.99 7.87 -2.83
N GLN A 445 -14.45 6.70 -2.47
CA GLN A 445 -15.09 5.40 -2.59
C GLN A 445 -15.20 4.74 -1.22
N LEU A 446 -16.41 4.36 -0.81
CA LEU A 446 -16.60 3.47 0.32
C LEU A 446 -16.35 2.02 -0.13
N ARG A 447 -15.31 1.41 0.41
CA ARG A 447 -14.90 0.04 0.08
C ARG A 447 -15.28 -0.91 1.20
N LYS A 448 -16.39 -1.62 0.99
CA LYS A 448 -16.79 -2.74 1.85
C LYS A 448 -15.84 -3.91 1.67
N ILE A 449 -15.90 -4.88 2.58
CA ILE A 449 -15.13 -6.11 2.47
C ILE A 449 -15.74 -7.04 1.41
N THR A 450 -14.91 -7.58 0.53
CA THR A 450 -15.35 -8.43 -0.60
C THR A 450 -14.52 -9.70 -0.69
N VAL A 451 -15.03 -10.70 -1.44
CA VAL A 451 -14.30 -11.94 -1.71
C VAL A 451 -13.04 -11.61 -2.53
N GLY A 452 -11.89 -12.11 -2.08
CA GLY A 452 -10.58 -11.80 -2.67
C GLY A 452 -9.77 -10.74 -1.91
N ASP A 453 -10.40 -9.96 -1.02
CA ASP A 453 -9.68 -9.05 -0.14
C ASP A 453 -8.84 -9.82 0.88
N LYS A 454 -7.77 -9.19 1.35
CA LYS A 454 -6.86 -9.79 2.34
C LYS A 454 -7.10 -9.22 3.73
N VAL A 455 -7.26 -10.13 4.69
CA VAL A 455 -7.32 -9.83 6.12
C VAL A 455 -6.15 -10.50 6.83
N SER A 456 -5.77 -9.96 7.98
CA SER A 456 -4.72 -10.57 8.80
C SER A 456 -4.95 -10.33 10.28
N GLY A 457 -4.46 -11.22 11.13
CA GLY A 457 -4.21 -10.90 12.54
C GLY A 457 -2.80 -10.33 12.74
N ARG A 458 -2.50 -9.93 13.99
CA ARG A 458 -1.19 -9.34 14.34
C ARG A 458 -0.05 -10.36 14.36
N HIS A 459 -0.38 -11.64 14.47
CA HIS A 459 0.55 -12.77 14.58
C HIS A 459 1.02 -13.32 13.21
N GLY A 460 0.93 -12.52 12.14
CA GLY A 460 1.37 -12.93 10.80
C GLY A 460 0.47 -13.95 10.10
N ASN A 461 -0.73 -14.20 10.62
CA ASN A 461 -1.77 -15.01 9.98
C ASN A 461 -2.50 -14.16 8.92
N LYS A 462 -2.05 -14.23 7.67
CA LYS A 462 -2.67 -13.52 6.54
C LYS A 462 -3.51 -14.49 5.73
N GLY A 463 -4.73 -14.07 5.40
CA GLY A 463 -5.64 -14.86 4.61
C GLY A 463 -6.41 -14.06 3.58
N VAL A 464 -6.80 -14.76 2.51
CA VAL A 464 -7.68 -14.22 1.46
C VAL A 464 -9.09 -14.69 1.78
N ILE A 465 -10.06 -13.78 1.67
CA ILE A 465 -11.45 -14.13 1.89
C ILE A 465 -11.93 -14.99 0.73
N SER A 466 -12.24 -16.26 1.00
CA SER A 466 -12.73 -17.19 -0.02
C SER A 466 -14.23 -17.11 -0.21
N LYS A 467 -14.99 -16.91 0.88
CA LYS A 467 -16.44 -16.81 0.85
C LYS A 467 -16.98 -15.96 1.98
N ILE A 468 -18.04 -15.22 1.67
CA ILE A 468 -18.88 -14.53 2.64
C ILE A 468 -20.12 -15.40 2.83
N VAL A 469 -20.33 -15.90 4.04
CA VAL A 469 -21.40 -16.83 4.39
C VAL A 469 -22.47 -16.09 5.19
N SER A 470 -23.75 -16.43 4.96
CA SER A 470 -24.82 -15.75 5.70
C SER A 470 -24.77 -16.11 7.19
N VAL A 471 -25.10 -15.16 8.07
CA VAL A 471 -25.18 -15.40 9.52
C VAL A 471 -26.02 -16.62 9.89
N ALA A 472 -27.08 -16.92 9.14
CA ALA A 472 -27.91 -18.08 9.38
C ALA A 472 -27.18 -19.43 9.15
N ASP A 473 -26.23 -19.45 8.22
CA ASP A 473 -25.46 -20.65 7.86
C ASP A 473 -24.12 -20.75 8.60
N MET A 474 -23.72 -19.69 9.29
CA MET A 474 -22.49 -19.66 10.07
C MET A 474 -22.62 -20.53 11.32
N PRO A 475 -21.53 -21.20 11.74
CA PRO A 475 -21.51 -21.85 13.04
C PRO A 475 -21.77 -20.84 14.17
N TYR A 476 -22.49 -21.27 15.19
CA TYR A 476 -22.86 -20.43 16.32
C TYR A 476 -22.52 -21.11 17.65
N LEU A 477 -22.33 -20.27 18.66
CA LEU A 477 -22.02 -20.64 20.03
C LEU A 477 -23.29 -21.11 20.78
N PRO A 478 -23.16 -21.77 21.95
CA PRO A 478 -24.33 -22.26 22.71
C PRO A 478 -25.30 -21.17 23.17
N ASP A 479 -24.86 -19.91 23.21
CA ASP A 479 -25.66 -18.72 23.52
C ASP A 479 -26.44 -18.18 22.30
N GLY A 480 -26.26 -18.76 21.12
CA GLY A 480 -26.85 -18.32 19.85
C GLY A 480 -26.03 -17.28 19.09
N SER A 481 -24.89 -16.83 19.63
CA SER A 481 -24.03 -15.86 18.98
C SER A 481 -23.30 -16.50 17.78
N PRO A 482 -23.42 -15.95 16.55
CA PRO A 482 -22.72 -16.48 15.38
C PRO A 482 -21.23 -16.14 15.42
N VAL A 483 -20.41 -16.98 14.82
CA VAL A 483 -18.98 -16.72 14.58
C VAL A 483 -18.84 -15.71 13.45
N ASP A 484 -17.88 -14.78 13.55
CA ASP A 484 -17.62 -13.77 12.52
C ASP A 484 -16.61 -14.26 11.48
N ILE A 485 -15.58 -15.00 11.90
CA ILE A 485 -14.50 -15.50 11.04
C ILE A 485 -14.17 -16.96 11.35
N ILE A 486 -13.95 -17.77 10.30
CA ILE A 486 -13.43 -19.14 10.43
C ILE A 486 -12.03 -19.21 9.83
N ILE A 487 -11.07 -19.71 10.62
CA ILE A 487 -9.69 -19.93 10.23
C ILE A 487 -9.37 -21.42 10.34
N SER A 488 -8.60 -21.95 9.39
CA SER A 488 -8.16 -23.35 9.44
C SER A 488 -7.16 -23.59 10.58
N PRO A 489 -7.34 -24.62 11.42
CA PRO A 489 -6.36 -24.98 12.46
C PRO A 489 -4.97 -25.31 11.90
N LEU A 490 -4.91 -25.84 10.67
CA LEU A 490 -3.65 -26.16 9.99
C LEU A 490 -2.78 -24.92 9.79
N SER A 491 -3.42 -23.75 9.63
CA SER A 491 -2.69 -22.51 9.39
C SER A 491 -1.86 -22.07 10.59
N VAL A 492 -2.23 -22.50 11.80
CA VAL A 492 -1.55 -22.17 13.06
C VAL A 492 -0.42 -23.15 13.32
N LEU A 493 -0.71 -24.45 13.20
CA LEU A 493 0.24 -25.53 13.51
C LEU A 493 1.47 -25.50 12.58
N ALA A 494 1.27 -25.25 11.29
CA ALA A 494 2.37 -25.21 10.32
C ALA A 494 3.27 -23.97 10.46
N ARG A 495 2.83 -22.95 11.22
CA ARG A 495 3.47 -21.62 11.28
C ARG A 495 4.01 -21.25 12.65
N MET A 496 3.74 -22.05 13.67
CA MET A 496 4.23 -21.84 15.04
C MET A 496 3.96 -20.42 15.58
N ASN A 497 2.79 -19.86 15.26
CA ASN A 497 2.33 -18.57 15.77
C ASN A 497 1.18 -18.78 16.77
N LEU A 498 1.52 -19.40 17.90
CA LEU A 498 0.57 -19.78 18.95
C LEU A 498 0.02 -18.58 19.71
N GLY A 499 0.69 -17.42 19.65
CA GLY A 499 0.24 -16.20 20.30
C GLY A 499 -1.19 -15.82 19.93
N GLN A 500 -1.62 -16.09 18.69
CA GLN A 500 -2.99 -15.80 18.24
C GLN A 500 -4.07 -16.60 19.00
N LEU A 501 -3.77 -17.83 19.43
CA LEU A 501 -4.73 -18.66 20.16
C LEU A 501 -4.90 -18.13 21.59
N ILE A 502 -3.80 -17.72 22.20
CA ILE A 502 -3.78 -17.12 23.54
C ILE A 502 -4.49 -15.76 23.51
N GLU A 503 -4.22 -14.95 22.49
CA GLU A 503 -4.93 -13.69 22.23
C GLU A 503 -6.44 -13.93 22.10
N ALA A 504 -6.85 -14.89 21.28
CA ALA A 504 -8.26 -15.19 21.05
C ALA A 504 -8.98 -15.64 22.33
N GLN A 505 -8.37 -16.53 23.12
CA GLN A 505 -8.93 -17.02 24.38
C GLN A 505 -9.05 -15.90 25.41
N LEU A 506 -7.99 -15.13 25.60
CA LEU A 506 -7.95 -14.02 26.55
C LEU A 506 -8.94 -12.92 26.13
N GLY A 507 -9.01 -12.61 24.83
CA GLY A 507 -9.96 -11.67 24.26
C GLY A 507 -11.40 -12.10 24.48
N TYR A 508 -11.69 -13.40 24.44
CA TYR A 508 -13.03 -13.90 24.71
C TYR A 508 -13.45 -13.71 26.17
N ALA A 509 -12.56 -14.04 27.11
CA ALA A 509 -12.79 -13.79 28.53
C ALA A 509 -12.97 -12.29 28.82
N ALA A 510 -12.08 -11.46 28.27
CA ALA A 510 -12.07 -10.02 28.44
C ALA A 510 -13.36 -9.36 27.90
N THR A 511 -13.82 -9.80 26.71
CA THR A 511 -15.06 -9.31 26.09
C THR A 511 -16.29 -9.66 26.93
N LYS A 512 -16.39 -10.90 27.45
CA LYS A 512 -17.48 -11.29 28.35
C LYS A 512 -17.49 -10.52 29.67
N LEU A 513 -16.31 -10.20 30.20
CA LEU A 513 -16.15 -9.43 31.43
C LEU A 513 -16.26 -7.90 31.23
N GLY A 514 -16.32 -7.42 29.98
CA GLY A 514 -16.33 -5.99 29.66
C GLY A 514 -15.04 -5.27 30.05
N LYS A 515 -13.89 -5.97 29.99
CA LYS A 515 -12.57 -5.43 30.34
C LYS A 515 -11.66 -5.43 29.12
N LYS A 516 -10.71 -4.48 29.08
CA LYS A 516 -9.54 -4.54 28.20
C LYS A 516 -8.33 -5.01 28.99
N ILE A 517 -7.43 -5.73 28.35
CA ILE A 517 -6.24 -6.29 28.98
C ILE A 517 -5.01 -5.84 28.18
N ALA A 518 -4.01 -5.32 28.89
CA ALA A 518 -2.71 -5.03 28.31
C ALA A 518 -1.73 -6.15 28.71
N VAL A 519 -1.08 -6.75 27.71
CA VAL A 519 -0.01 -7.73 27.89
C VAL A 519 1.26 -7.17 27.25
N PRO A 520 2.13 -6.54 28.04
CA PRO A 520 3.38 -6.01 27.51
C PRO A 520 4.26 -7.12 26.94
N VAL A 521 5.04 -6.76 25.95
CA VAL A 521 5.85 -7.71 25.19
C VAL A 521 7.04 -8.23 26.02
N PHE A 522 7.30 -9.54 25.95
CA PHE A 522 8.31 -10.26 26.73
C PHE A 522 8.10 -10.24 28.26
N GLU A 523 6.98 -9.73 28.76
CA GLU A 523 6.63 -9.92 30.17
C GLU A 523 6.11 -11.34 30.40
N ASN A 524 6.51 -11.92 31.54
CA ASN A 524 6.06 -13.25 31.94
C ASN A 524 4.61 -13.17 32.42
N VAL A 525 3.72 -13.79 31.65
CA VAL A 525 2.33 -14.00 32.06
C VAL A 525 2.17 -15.46 32.46
N GLU A 526 1.87 -15.70 33.74
CA GLU A 526 1.57 -17.04 34.24
C GLU A 526 0.28 -17.56 33.61
N GLU A 527 0.31 -18.81 33.13
CA GLU A 527 -0.85 -19.48 32.51
C GLU A 527 -2.04 -19.55 33.49
N GLU A 528 -1.78 -19.77 34.78
CA GLU A 528 -2.81 -19.77 35.82
C GLU A 528 -3.64 -18.47 35.85
N ARG A 529 -3.05 -17.33 35.48
CA ARG A 529 -3.77 -16.05 35.44
C ARG A 529 -4.78 -16.03 34.30
N ILE A 530 -4.43 -16.63 33.16
CA ILE A 530 -5.33 -16.77 32.01
C ILE A 530 -6.45 -17.75 32.37
N GLU A 531 -6.12 -18.88 33.01
CA GLU A 531 -7.12 -19.86 33.47
C GLU A 531 -8.11 -19.24 34.48
N LYS A 532 -7.63 -18.46 35.44
CA LYS A 532 -8.47 -17.73 36.41
C LYS A 532 -9.43 -16.77 35.70
N LEU A 533 -8.94 -16.01 34.71
CA LEU A 533 -9.78 -15.10 33.92
C LEU A 533 -10.84 -15.84 33.09
N LEU A 534 -10.49 -16.99 32.50
CA LEU A 534 -11.45 -17.84 31.79
C LEU A 534 -12.52 -18.38 32.72
N ALA A 535 -12.13 -18.85 33.91
CA ALA A 535 -13.07 -19.32 34.93
C ALA A 535 -13.99 -18.20 35.45
N GLU A 536 -13.46 -16.99 35.68
CA GLU A 536 -14.24 -15.80 36.04
C GLU A 536 -15.27 -15.43 34.95
N ALA A 537 -14.91 -15.60 33.68
CA ALA A 537 -15.79 -15.36 32.55
C ALA A 537 -16.83 -16.49 32.30
N GLY A 538 -16.78 -17.58 33.08
CA GLY A 538 -17.62 -18.76 32.89
C GLY A 538 -17.32 -19.52 31.59
N LEU A 539 -16.08 -19.44 31.11
CA LEU A 539 -15.60 -20.15 29.92
C LEU A 539 -14.80 -21.41 30.31
N PRO A 540 -14.76 -22.44 29.45
CA PRO A 540 -13.93 -23.61 29.68
C PRO A 540 -12.44 -23.23 29.74
N ILE A 541 -11.74 -23.76 30.75
CA ILE A 541 -10.30 -23.55 30.95
C ILE A 541 -9.49 -24.04 29.74
N THR A 542 -9.99 -25.06 29.04
CA THR A 542 -9.41 -25.58 27.80
C THR A 542 -9.43 -24.58 26.64
N GLY A 543 -10.19 -23.49 26.75
CA GLY A 543 -10.40 -22.50 25.69
C GLY A 543 -11.18 -23.06 24.48
N LYS A 544 -11.82 -24.22 24.62
CA LYS A 544 -12.67 -24.84 23.61
C LYS A 544 -14.13 -24.72 23.99
N THR A 545 -15.00 -24.50 23.01
CA THR A 545 -16.44 -24.43 23.20
C THR A 545 -17.14 -25.31 22.16
N GLN A 546 -18.28 -25.89 22.54
CA GLN A 546 -19.14 -26.61 21.61
C GLN A 546 -19.74 -25.64 20.59
N LEU A 547 -19.48 -25.86 19.30
CA LEU A 547 -20.13 -25.15 18.20
C LEU A 547 -21.30 -25.95 17.64
N TYR A 548 -22.27 -25.24 17.09
CA TYR A 548 -23.42 -25.79 16.37
C TYR A 548 -23.39 -25.31 14.93
N ASP A 549 -23.70 -26.20 13.99
CA ASP A 549 -23.84 -25.85 12.59
C ASP A 549 -25.12 -25.02 12.38
N GLY A 550 -24.99 -23.82 11.79
CA GLY A 550 -26.12 -22.94 11.48
C GLY A 550 -27.15 -23.57 10.55
N ARG A 551 -26.71 -24.48 9.66
CA ARG A 551 -27.57 -25.06 8.61
C ARG A 551 -28.42 -26.22 9.11
N THR A 552 -27.81 -27.08 9.93
CA THR A 552 -28.44 -28.31 10.43
C THR A 552 -28.93 -28.19 11.87
N GLY A 553 -28.36 -27.26 12.65
CA GLY A 553 -28.59 -27.14 14.08
C GLY A 553 -27.90 -28.22 14.92
N LEU A 554 -27.13 -29.12 14.31
CA LEU A 554 -26.43 -30.18 15.02
C LEU A 554 -25.11 -29.66 15.63
N PRO A 555 -24.72 -30.17 16.81
CA PRO A 555 -23.41 -29.87 17.38
C PRO A 555 -22.30 -30.46 16.52
N PHE A 556 -21.16 -29.76 16.43
CA PHE A 556 -19.94 -30.29 15.85
C PHE A 556 -19.47 -31.53 16.63
N GLU A 557 -18.83 -32.48 15.94
CA GLU A 557 -18.35 -33.73 16.55
C GLU A 557 -17.32 -33.50 17.67
N GLN A 558 -16.55 -32.41 17.58
CA GLN A 558 -15.54 -32.04 18.56
C GLN A 558 -15.70 -30.59 19.00
N GLU A 559 -15.34 -30.32 20.25
CA GLU A 559 -15.24 -28.96 20.76
C GLU A 559 -14.17 -28.18 19.98
N THR A 560 -14.50 -26.94 19.63
CA THR A 560 -13.68 -26.10 18.76
C THR A 560 -13.04 -24.98 19.57
N ALA A 561 -11.79 -24.62 19.25
CA ALA A 561 -11.18 -23.41 19.82
C ALA A 561 -11.87 -22.17 19.24
N VAL A 562 -12.53 -21.41 20.10
CA VAL A 562 -13.24 -20.18 19.74
C VAL A 562 -12.75 -19.06 20.63
N GLY A 563 -12.54 -17.88 20.06
CA GLY A 563 -12.17 -16.71 20.83
C GLY A 563 -12.41 -15.40 20.11
N VAL A 564 -12.01 -14.30 20.72
CA VAL A 564 -12.10 -12.95 20.13
C VAL A 564 -10.70 -12.48 19.80
N GLY A 565 -10.38 -12.41 18.51
CA GLY A 565 -9.07 -11.97 18.03
C GLY A 565 -9.15 -10.63 17.30
N TYR A 566 -8.01 -9.93 17.25
CA TYR A 566 -7.93 -8.64 16.58
C TYR A 566 -7.51 -8.79 15.11
N ILE A 567 -8.42 -8.43 14.20
CA ILE A 567 -8.27 -8.63 12.76
C ILE A 567 -8.22 -7.28 12.04
N ILE A 568 -7.23 -7.13 11.15
CA ILE A 568 -6.99 -5.96 10.33
C ILE A 568 -7.28 -6.25 8.85
N LYS A 569 -7.83 -5.25 8.15
CA LYS A 569 -7.97 -5.27 6.68
C LYS A 569 -6.74 -4.65 6.05
N LEU A 570 -6.13 -5.36 5.10
CA LEU A 570 -4.92 -4.90 4.42
C LEU A 570 -5.27 -4.07 3.18
N ASN A 571 -4.35 -3.21 2.75
CA ASN A 571 -4.43 -2.43 1.50
C ASN A 571 -4.39 -3.28 0.21
N HIS A 572 -4.34 -4.61 0.33
CA HIS A 572 -4.37 -5.54 -0.78
C HIS A 572 -5.80 -5.91 -1.16
N MET A 573 -6.49 -4.99 -1.82
CA MET A 573 -7.85 -5.20 -2.29
C MET A 573 -7.88 -5.90 -3.65
N VAL A 574 -8.93 -6.67 -3.91
CA VAL A 574 -9.10 -7.39 -5.19
C VAL A 574 -9.45 -6.45 -6.33
N GLU A 575 -10.25 -5.41 -6.07
CA GLU A 575 -10.69 -4.42 -7.07
C GLU A 575 -9.48 -3.72 -7.73
N ASP A 576 -8.42 -3.47 -6.95
CA ASP A 576 -7.22 -2.82 -7.47
C ASP A 576 -6.36 -3.77 -8.32
N LYS A 577 -6.49 -5.09 -8.13
CA LYS A 577 -5.61 -6.10 -8.73
C LYS A 577 -6.19 -6.80 -9.94
N THR A 578 -7.52 -6.85 -10.05
CA THR A 578 -8.17 -7.39 -11.24
C THR A 578 -7.87 -6.50 -12.43
N HIS A 579 -7.25 -7.10 -13.45
CA HIS A 579 -6.93 -6.45 -14.70
C HIS A 579 -7.13 -7.41 -15.85
N ALA A 580 -7.87 -6.98 -16.86
CA ALA A 580 -8.11 -7.71 -18.07
C ALA A 580 -7.91 -6.79 -19.27
N ARG A 581 -7.27 -7.31 -20.30
CA ARG A 581 -7.02 -6.61 -21.56
C ARG A 581 -7.48 -7.49 -22.71
N SER A 582 -8.27 -6.90 -23.60
CA SER A 582 -8.50 -7.44 -24.94
C SER A 582 -7.51 -6.81 -25.91
N ILE A 583 -7.67 -5.52 -26.19
CA ILE A 583 -6.76 -4.68 -26.98
C ILE A 583 -6.38 -3.46 -26.15
N GLY A 584 -5.23 -2.87 -26.43
CA GLY A 584 -4.75 -1.70 -25.72
C GLY A 584 -3.60 -1.04 -26.47
N PRO A 585 -2.93 -0.06 -25.86
CA PRO A 585 -1.79 0.61 -26.46
C PRO A 585 -0.58 -0.32 -26.59
N TYR A 586 0.33 0.11 -27.47
CA TYR A 586 1.55 -0.60 -27.84
C TYR A 586 2.76 0.33 -27.74
N SER A 587 3.92 -0.26 -27.49
CA SER A 587 5.21 0.43 -27.53
C SER A 587 5.50 0.94 -28.94
N LEU A 588 6.06 2.15 -29.04
CA LEU A 588 6.42 2.75 -30.32
C LEU A 588 7.50 1.94 -31.06
N VAL A 589 8.50 1.48 -30.32
CA VAL A 589 9.68 0.79 -30.89
C VAL A 589 9.38 -0.68 -31.13
N THR A 590 9.04 -1.42 -30.06
CA THR A 590 8.91 -2.88 -30.14
C THR A 590 7.55 -3.34 -30.65
N GLN A 591 6.56 -2.45 -30.77
CA GLN A 591 5.17 -2.77 -31.12
C GLN A 591 4.49 -3.78 -30.19
N GLN A 592 5.09 -4.09 -29.03
CA GLN A 592 4.53 -4.97 -28.02
C GLN A 592 3.49 -4.23 -27.15
N PRO A 593 2.49 -4.94 -26.61
CA PRO A 593 1.60 -4.43 -25.58
C PRO A 593 2.38 -3.70 -24.47
N LEU A 594 1.97 -2.48 -24.12
CA LEU A 594 2.55 -1.79 -22.95
C LEU A 594 2.34 -2.61 -21.67
N GLY A 595 3.14 -2.35 -20.64
CA GLY A 595 3.01 -2.98 -19.33
C GLY A 595 2.18 -2.15 -18.35
N GLY A 596 1.56 -2.81 -17.37
CA GLY A 596 0.92 -2.14 -16.23
C GLY A 596 -0.55 -1.78 -16.42
N LYS A 597 -1.32 -1.84 -15.32
CA LYS A 597 -2.78 -1.62 -15.31
C LYS A 597 -3.18 -0.22 -15.79
N ALA A 598 -2.45 0.81 -15.33
CA ALA A 598 -2.74 2.22 -15.66
C ALA A 598 -2.70 2.51 -17.17
N GLN A 599 -1.90 1.75 -17.92
CA GLN A 599 -1.76 1.90 -19.38
C GLN A 599 -2.60 0.87 -20.15
N MET A 600 -3.54 0.17 -19.52
CA MET A 600 -4.21 -1.00 -20.10
C MET A 600 -3.23 -2.03 -20.67
N GLY A 601 -2.17 -2.30 -19.91
CA GLY A 601 -1.07 -3.12 -20.34
C GLY A 601 -1.39 -4.61 -20.49
N GLY A 602 -0.59 -5.32 -21.28
CA GLY A 602 -0.63 -6.78 -21.39
C GLY A 602 0.06 -7.47 -20.21
N GLN A 603 -0.25 -8.75 -20.01
CA GLN A 603 0.53 -9.59 -19.10
C GLN A 603 1.81 -10.05 -19.79
N ARG A 604 2.92 -10.09 -19.05
CA ARG A 604 4.20 -10.56 -19.57
C ARG A 604 4.17 -12.08 -19.64
N LEU A 605 4.38 -12.62 -20.84
CA LEU A 605 4.76 -14.01 -21.04
C LEU A 605 6.29 -14.08 -20.98
N GLY A 606 6.84 -14.60 -19.89
CA GLY A 606 8.28 -14.74 -19.70
C GLY A 606 8.84 -16.00 -20.35
N GLU A 607 10.15 -16.14 -20.28
CA GLU A 607 10.87 -17.31 -20.76
C GLU A 607 10.39 -18.60 -20.08
N MET A 608 10.11 -18.55 -18.77
CA MET A 608 9.62 -19.71 -18.02
C MET A 608 8.23 -20.17 -18.48
N GLU A 609 7.33 -19.23 -18.81
CA GLU A 609 6.02 -19.57 -19.36
C GLU A 609 6.12 -20.10 -20.79
N VAL A 610 7.07 -19.60 -21.59
CA VAL A 610 7.38 -20.16 -22.91
C VAL A 610 7.83 -21.61 -22.79
N TRP A 611 8.78 -21.92 -21.90
CA TRP A 611 9.21 -23.30 -21.65
C TRP A 611 8.07 -24.22 -21.22
N ALA A 612 7.11 -23.70 -20.45
CA ALA A 612 5.92 -24.46 -20.07
C ALA A 612 5.09 -24.84 -21.30
N LEU A 613 4.85 -23.91 -22.23
CA LEU A 613 4.13 -24.19 -23.48
C LEU A 613 4.89 -25.15 -24.40
N GLU A 614 6.22 -25.02 -24.48
CA GLU A 614 7.09 -25.93 -25.22
C GLU A 614 7.06 -27.35 -24.66
N ALA A 615 7.12 -27.50 -23.33
CA ALA A 615 7.02 -28.79 -22.66
C ALA A 615 5.68 -29.49 -22.92
N HIS A 616 4.60 -28.70 -23.00
CA HIS A 616 3.27 -29.17 -23.41
C HIS A 616 3.15 -29.42 -24.93
N LYS A 617 4.17 -29.08 -25.73
CA LYS A 617 4.15 -29.14 -27.20
C LYS A 617 2.99 -28.33 -27.80
N ALA A 618 2.61 -27.23 -27.14
CA ALA A 618 1.52 -26.35 -27.54
C ALA A 618 1.99 -25.36 -28.61
N ALA A 619 2.41 -25.87 -29.78
CA ALA A 619 3.08 -25.08 -30.83
C ALA A 619 2.23 -23.90 -31.34
N TYR A 620 0.95 -24.12 -31.64
CA TYR A 620 0.04 -23.07 -32.11
C TYR A 620 -0.21 -22.02 -31.04
N THR A 621 -0.47 -22.43 -29.79
CA THR A 621 -0.68 -21.51 -28.67
C THR A 621 0.56 -20.65 -28.42
N LEU A 622 1.76 -21.24 -28.47
CA LEU A 622 3.00 -20.52 -28.31
C LEU A 622 3.21 -19.54 -29.47
N GLN A 623 2.98 -19.98 -30.71
CA GLN A 623 3.06 -19.11 -31.88
C GLN A 623 2.13 -17.90 -31.75
N GLU A 624 0.86 -18.11 -31.41
CA GLU A 624 -0.11 -17.02 -31.19
C GLU A 624 0.36 -16.00 -30.14
N MET A 625 0.94 -16.48 -29.04
CA MET A 625 1.40 -15.61 -27.96
C MET A 625 2.62 -14.77 -28.37
N LEU A 626 3.51 -15.34 -29.19
CA LEU A 626 4.70 -14.66 -29.68
C LEU A 626 4.41 -13.72 -30.87
N THR A 627 3.31 -13.91 -31.58
CA THR A 627 2.95 -13.13 -32.78
C THR A 627 1.65 -12.33 -32.61
N LEU A 628 0.50 -12.97 -32.85
CA LEU A 628 -0.82 -12.34 -33.01
C LEU A 628 -1.28 -11.57 -31.77
N LYS A 629 -0.93 -12.06 -30.58
CA LYS A 629 -1.28 -11.42 -29.29
C LYS A 629 -0.26 -10.38 -28.83
N SER A 630 0.85 -10.20 -29.56
CA SER A 630 1.95 -9.31 -29.21
C SER A 630 2.24 -8.31 -30.33
N ASP A 631 3.25 -8.55 -31.16
CA ASP A 631 3.89 -7.56 -32.03
C ASP A 631 3.74 -7.84 -33.53
N ASP A 632 2.97 -8.86 -33.93
CA ASP A 632 2.57 -9.03 -35.33
C ASP A 632 1.51 -7.99 -35.70
N VAL A 633 1.95 -6.81 -36.18
CA VAL A 633 1.09 -5.66 -36.46
C VAL A 633 -0.02 -5.97 -37.48
N VAL A 634 0.33 -6.72 -38.53
CA VAL A 634 -0.61 -7.08 -39.59
C VAL A 634 -1.51 -8.22 -39.12
N GLY A 635 -0.91 -9.25 -38.52
CA GLY A 635 -1.63 -10.43 -38.04
C GLY A 635 -2.63 -10.09 -36.95
N ARG A 636 -2.28 -9.24 -35.98
CA ARG A 636 -3.20 -8.86 -34.88
C ARG A 636 -4.45 -8.13 -35.39
N SER A 637 -4.29 -7.26 -36.39
CA SER A 637 -5.40 -6.50 -36.98
C SER A 637 -6.36 -7.42 -37.72
N LYS A 638 -5.81 -8.35 -38.53
CA LYS A 638 -6.61 -9.37 -39.23
C LYS A 638 -7.23 -10.38 -38.28
N ALA A 639 -6.53 -10.76 -37.21
CA ALA A 639 -7.05 -11.66 -36.18
C ALA A 639 -8.25 -11.02 -35.47
N PHE A 640 -8.19 -9.74 -35.12
CA PHE A 640 -9.32 -9.04 -34.55
C PHE A 640 -10.51 -8.97 -35.52
N GLU A 641 -10.25 -8.64 -36.78
CA GLU A 641 -11.29 -8.61 -37.82
C GLU A 641 -11.95 -9.99 -38.01
N ALA A 642 -11.15 -11.07 -38.07
CA ALA A 642 -11.63 -12.43 -38.17
C ALA A 642 -12.50 -12.82 -36.97
N ILE A 643 -12.08 -12.47 -35.74
CA ILE A 643 -12.86 -12.74 -34.51
C ILE A 643 -14.21 -12.02 -34.56
N VAL A 644 -14.24 -10.75 -34.99
CA VAL A 644 -15.48 -9.97 -35.10
C VAL A 644 -16.41 -10.54 -36.17
N LYS A 645 -15.86 -11.04 -37.29
CA LYS A 645 -16.61 -11.66 -38.38
C LYS A 645 -17.01 -13.12 -38.13
N GLY A 646 -16.40 -13.77 -37.13
CA GLY A 646 -16.54 -15.21 -36.90
C GLY A 646 -15.84 -16.07 -37.96
N GLU A 647 -14.80 -15.53 -38.61
CA GLU A 647 -13.96 -16.23 -39.58
C GLU A 647 -12.76 -16.91 -38.89
N GLU A 648 -12.10 -17.83 -39.59
CA GLU A 648 -10.88 -18.46 -39.08
C GLU A 648 -9.73 -17.44 -38.97
N ILE A 649 -8.98 -17.53 -37.86
CA ILE A 649 -7.85 -16.65 -37.62
C ILE A 649 -6.74 -16.97 -38.63
N PRO A 650 -6.23 -15.98 -39.38
CA PRO A 650 -5.20 -16.21 -40.38
C PRO A 650 -3.86 -16.60 -39.76
N MET A 651 -3.00 -17.24 -40.56
CA MET A 651 -1.65 -17.58 -40.13
C MET A 651 -0.83 -16.33 -39.77
N SER A 652 0.01 -16.46 -38.74
CA SER A 652 0.87 -15.40 -38.25
C SER A 652 1.94 -14.99 -39.27
N SER A 653 2.28 -13.71 -39.25
CA SER A 653 3.41 -13.15 -39.98
C SER A 653 4.65 -13.04 -39.08
N VAL A 654 5.71 -12.42 -39.60
CA VAL A 654 6.97 -12.24 -38.86
C VAL A 654 6.79 -11.18 -37.77
N PRO A 655 7.15 -11.47 -36.50
CA PRO A 655 7.15 -10.50 -35.39
C PRO A 655 7.88 -9.21 -35.72
N GLU A 656 7.36 -8.07 -35.26
CA GLU A 656 8.04 -6.79 -35.47
C GLU A 656 9.34 -6.70 -34.65
N SER A 657 9.39 -7.30 -33.45
CA SER A 657 10.61 -7.39 -32.65
C SER A 657 11.78 -8.05 -33.40
N PHE A 658 11.50 -9.07 -34.24
CA PHE A 658 12.52 -9.68 -35.09
C PHE A 658 13.03 -8.72 -36.17
N LYS A 659 12.16 -7.91 -36.77
CA LYS A 659 12.58 -6.89 -37.73
C LYS A 659 13.41 -5.80 -37.06
N VAL A 660 13.03 -5.36 -35.87
CA VAL A 660 13.80 -4.42 -35.05
C VAL A 660 15.19 -4.98 -34.76
N LEU A 661 15.29 -6.23 -34.30
CA LEU A 661 16.57 -6.92 -34.08
C LEU A 661 17.45 -6.94 -35.34
N VAL A 662 16.88 -7.28 -36.49
CA VAL A 662 17.60 -7.26 -37.77
C VAL A 662 18.12 -5.86 -38.09
N LYS A 663 17.34 -4.81 -37.84
CA LYS A 663 17.77 -3.41 -38.05
C LYS A 663 18.86 -2.98 -37.07
N GLU A 664 18.76 -3.38 -35.80
CA GLU A 664 19.78 -3.12 -34.78
C GLU A 664 21.11 -3.81 -35.14
N LEU A 665 21.08 -5.09 -35.56
CA LEU A 665 22.29 -5.79 -36.00
C LEU A 665 22.89 -5.17 -37.27
N ASN A 666 22.05 -4.77 -38.24
CA ASN A 666 22.52 -4.06 -39.43
C ASN A 666 23.17 -2.71 -39.09
N SER A 667 22.69 -2.01 -38.06
CA SER A 667 23.30 -0.75 -37.58
C SER A 667 24.72 -0.96 -37.02
N LEU A 668 25.00 -2.16 -36.52
CA LEU A 668 26.33 -2.61 -36.10
C LEU A 668 27.17 -3.14 -37.28
N SER A 669 26.76 -2.89 -38.53
CA SER A 669 27.37 -3.42 -39.75
C SER A 669 27.34 -4.94 -39.89
N LEU A 670 26.43 -5.63 -39.18
CA LEU A 670 26.19 -7.06 -39.32
C LEU A 670 25.01 -7.30 -40.25
N ALA A 671 25.28 -7.71 -41.49
CA ALA A 671 24.25 -8.00 -42.48
C ALA A 671 23.54 -9.33 -42.19
N VAL A 672 22.31 -9.27 -41.66
CA VAL A 672 21.47 -10.46 -41.43
C VAL A 672 20.54 -10.67 -42.62
N ILE A 673 20.75 -11.76 -43.37
CA ILE A 673 19.92 -12.13 -44.51
C ILE A 673 19.23 -13.47 -44.17
N PRO A 674 17.90 -13.48 -43.99
CA PRO A 674 17.17 -14.73 -43.77
C PRO A 674 17.26 -15.59 -45.04
N THR A 675 17.84 -16.78 -44.94
CA THR A 675 17.93 -17.75 -46.04
C THR A 675 16.88 -18.84 -45.85
N GLY A 676 15.88 -18.89 -46.73
CA GLY A 676 14.78 -19.86 -46.68
C GLY A 676 13.83 -19.74 -47.88
N ASN A 677 12.96 -20.74 -48.07
CA ASN A 677 11.96 -20.74 -49.13
C ASN A 677 10.94 -19.62 -48.87
N ILE A 678 11.02 -18.56 -49.68
CA ILE A 678 9.99 -17.55 -49.83
C ILE A 678 8.74 -18.31 -50.31
N VAL A 679 7.77 -18.54 -49.44
CA VAL A 679 6.40 -18.78 -49.91
C VAL A 679 6.02 -17.49 -50.60
N SER A 680 5.98 -17.51 -51.93
CA SER A 680 5.57 -16.38 -52.74
C SER A 680 4.28 -15.83 -52.17
N GLU A 681 4.26 -14.55 -51.82
CA GLU A 681 3.02 -13.82 -51.66
C GLU A 681 2.22 -14.02 -52.94
N GLU A 682 1.09 -14.71 -52.88
CA GLU A 682 0.08 -14.52 -53.91
C GLU A 682 -0.30 -13.05 -53.85
N VAL A 683 0.12 -12.32 -54.87
CA VAL A 683 -0.31 -10.95 -55.12
C VAL A 683 -1.83 -11.00 -55.20
N VAL A 684 -2.50 -10.56 -54.14
CA VAL A 684 -3.92 -10.25 -54.21
C VAL A 684 -4.02 -9.02 -55.09
N GLU A 685 -4.29 -9.22 -56.38
CA GLU A 685 -4.64 -8.13 -57.29
C GLU A 685 -5.79 -7.34 -56.67
N ALA A 686 -5.53 -6.09 -56.32
CA ALA A 686 -6.58 -5.15 -55.97
C ALA A 686 -7.58 -5.07 -57.13
N PRO A 687 -8.90 -5.07 -56.88
CA PRO A 687 -9.87 -4.96 -57.96
C PRO A 687 -9.67 -3.63 -58.68
N VAL A 688 -9.30 -3.71 -59.96
CA VAL A 688 -9.21 -2.58 -60.88
C VAL A 688 -10.55 -1.85 -60.88
N LYS A 689 -10.55 -0.58 -60.47
CA LYS A 689 -11.73 0.30 -60.60
C LYS A 689 -12.15 0.36 -62.08
N PRO A 690 -13.43 0.18 -62.42
CA PRO A 690 -13.88 0.38 -63.79
C PRO A 690 -13.80 1.88 -64.13
N GLU A 691 -13.01 2.21 -65.14
CA GLU A 691 -13.08 3.51 -65.81
C GLU A 691 -14.45 3.66 -66.47
N ILE A 692 -15.24 4.62 -66.01
CA ILE A 692 -16.39 5.13 -66.75
C ILE A 692 -16.19 6.62 -67.00
N ALA A 693 -15.68 6.88 -68.20
CA ALA A 693 -16.07 7.88 -69.19
C ALA A 693 -16.19 9.36 -68.81
N ALA A 694 -15.40 10.13 -69.54
CA ALA A 694 -15.58 11.52 -69.96
C ALA A 694 -17.03 11.94 -70.25
N VAL A 695 -17.32 13.23 -70.04
CA VAL A 695 -17.62 14.25 -71.09
C VAL A 695 -18.09 15.56 -70.40
N ILE A 696 -17.68 16.71 -71.00
CA ILE A 696 -18.07 18.13 -70.75
C ILE A 696 -17.29 18.83 -69.62
N SER A 697 -16.54 19.92 -69.79
CA SER A 697 -16.20 20.75 -70.95
C SER A 697 -14.99 21.64 -70.61
N GLU A 698 -14.24 21.98 -71.64
CA GLU A 698 -13.25 23.06 -71.72
C GLU A 698 -13.72 24.34 -71.02
N GLU A 699 -12.86 24.92 -70.16
CA GLU A 699 -12.61 26.35 -70.19
C GLU A 699 -11.18 26.65 -69.68
N THR A 700 -10.42 27.24 -70.59
CA THR A 700 -9.07 27.79 -70.55
C THR A 700 -8.70 28.62 -69.31
N ILE A 701 -7.42 28.57 -68.90
CA ILE A 701 -6.54 29.72 -68.58
C ILE A 701 -5.06 29.24 -68.68
N PRO A 702 -4.12 30.04 -69.22
CA PRO A 702 -2.85 29.55 -69.77
C PRO A 702 -1.68 29.54 -68.78
N LEU A 703 -0.73 28.63 -69.01
CA LEU A 703 0.61 28.63 -68.41
C LEU A 703 1.48 29.76 -68.99
N ALA A 704 2.30 30.37 -68.13
CA ALA A 704 3.57 30.99 -68.49
C ALA A 704 4.68 30.46 -67.56
N PRO A 705 5.94 30.37 -68.03
CA PRO A 705 7.00 29.58 -67.40
C PRO A 705 7.99 30.44 -66.62
N GLU A 706 8.61 29.91 -65.55
CA GLU A 706 9.93 30.36 -65.11
C GLU A 706 10.81 29.19 -64.69
N GLU A 707 12.03 29.22 -65.21
CA GLU A 707 13.13 28.28 -65.00
C GLU A 707 13.86 28.51 -63.67
N GLU A 708 14.34 27.39 -63.15
CA GLU A 708 15.39 27.12 -62.15
C GLU A 708 16.28 28.26 -61.62
N LYS A 709 16.55 28.19 -60.30
CA LYS A 709 17.94 28.11 -59.78
C LYS A 709 18.01 27.58 -58.35
N MET A 710 18.76 26.49 -58.18
CA MET A 710 19.34 26.00 -56.93
C MET A 710 20.31 27.03 -56.32
N VAL A 711 20.28 27.20 -55.01
CA VAL A 711 21.41 27.65 -54.16
C VAL A 711 21.34 26.84 -52.85
N PRO A 712 22.48 26.35 -52.29
CA PRO A 712 22.50 25.25 -51.32
C PRO A 712 22.33 25.69 -49.86
N ALA A 713 22.15 24.68 -49.00
CA ALA A 713 21.96 24.75 -47.57
C ALA A 713 23.10 25.48 -46.84
N ASP A 714 22.73 26.43 -45.98
CA ASP A 714 23.58 26.99 -44.93
C ASP A 714 23.42 26.16 -43.64
N GLU A 715 24.56 25.91 -43.02
CA GLU A 715 24.79 25.24 -41.74
C GLU A 715 24.06 25.97 -40.60
N TYR A 716 23.43 25.20 -39.70
CA TYR A 716 23.02 25.70 -38.39
C TYR A 716 23.69 24.89 -37.28
N GLU A 717 24.21 25.67 -36.34
CA GLU A 717 25.03 25.34 -35.19
C GLU A 717 24.31 24.40 -34.20
N GLU A 718 25.11 23.55 -33.56
CA GLU A 718 24.77 22.74 -32.39
C GLU A 718 24.42 23.66 -31.21
N GLU A 719 23.24 23.45 -30.60
CA GLU A 719 22.99 23.84 -29.21
C GLU A 719 22.70 22.59 -28.39
N ASP A 720 23.48 22.46 -27.32
CA ASP A 720 23.51 21.39 -26.33
C ASP A 720 22.13 21.10 -25.72
N LEU A 721 21.70 19.83 -25.78
CA LEU A 721 20.66 19.28 -24.91
C LEU A 721 21.26 18.16 -24.08
N GLU A 722 21.26 18.39 -22.77
CA GLU A 722 21.70 17.47 -21.72
C GLU A 722 20.89 16.17 -21.77
N GLU A 723 21.59 15.04 -21.92
CA GLU A 723 21.03 13.69 -21.82
C GLU A 723 20.85 13.29 -20.33
N GLU A 724 19.61 13.10 -19.89
CA GLU A 724 19.31 12.27 -18.73
C GLU A 724 19.35 10.79 -19.14
N GLY A 725 20.38 10.09 -18.67
CA GLY A 725 20.61 8.68 -18.95
C GLY A 725 19.61 7.74 -18.26
N ALA A 726 18.94 6.92 -19.05
CA ALA A 726 18.30 5.68 -18.59
C ALA A 726 19.28 4.51 -18.78
N GLU A 727 19.87 4.05 -17.67
CA GLU A 727 20.76 2.88 -17.64
C GLU A 727 20.00 1.59 -17.99
N ALA A 728 20.32 1.01 -19.15
CA ALA A 728 20.03 -0.38 -19.49
C ALA A 728 21.24 -1.25 -19.16
N GLY A 729 21.12 -2.10 -18.14
CA GLY A 729 22.16 -3.04 -17.70
C GLY A 729 22.42 -4.14 -18.73
N GLY A 730 23.61 -4.13 -19.33
CA GLY A 730 24.13 -5.20 -20.17
C GLY A 730 24.91 -6.24 -19.35
N PHE A 731 24.48 -7.50 -19.44
CA PHE A 731 25.23 -8.67 -18.96
C PHE A 731 26.53 -8.84 -19.76
N LYS A 732 27.67 -8.94 -19.07
CA LYS A 732 28.91 -9.54 -19.61
C LYS A 732 29.23 -10.80 -18.82
N GLN A 733 29.10 -11.95 -19.47
CA GLN A 733 29.78 -13.18 -19.07
C GLN A 733 31.29 -13.03 -19.37
N GLN A 734 32.14 -13.27 -18.39
CA GLN A 734 33.56 -13.57 -18.60
C GLN A 734 33.82 -14.98 -18.08
N GLU A 735 34.23 -15.84 -19.00
CA GLU A 735 34.82 -17.16 -18.72
C GLU A 735 36.23 -16.94 -18.14
N GLU A 736 36.48 -17.43 -16.93
CA GLU A 736 37.83 -17.61 -16.40
C GLU A 736 38.43 -18.91 -16.97
N VAL A 737 39.55 -18.78 -17.66
CA VAL A 737 40.42 -19.89 -18.05
C VAL A 737 41.49 -20.04 -16.96
N GLU A 738 41.41 -21.13 -16.21
CA GLU A 738 42.49 -21.60 -15.33
C GLU A 738 43.75 -21.89 -16.16
N ALA A 739 44.87 -21.30 -15.75
CA ALA A 739 46.20 -21.72 -16.18
C ALA A 739 47.03 -22.07 -14.93
N ASP A 740 47.15 -23.38 -14.68
CA ASP A 740 48.25 -23.99 -13.95
C ASP A 740 49.59 -23.43 -14.44
N ILE A 741 50.50 -23.09 -13.53
CA ILE A 741 51.92 -23.46 -13.59
C ILE A 741 52.53 -23.33 -12.18
N SER A 742 53.01 -24.48 -11.71
CA SER A 742 53.93 -24.69 -10.60
C SER A 742 55.29 -24.01 -10.81
N ASN A 743 55.73 -23.20 -9.84
CA ASN A 743 57.02 -23.30 -9.13
C ASN A 743 57.18 -22.18 -8.11
#